data_AF-A0A182TJY3-F1
#
_entry.id   AF-A0A182TJY3-F1
#
_cell.length_a   1.000
_cell.length_b   1.000
_cell.length_c   1.000
_cell.angle_alpha   90.00
_cell.angle_beta   90.00
_cell.angle_gamma   90.00
#
_symmetry.space_group_name_H-M   'P 1'
#
loop_
_entity.id
_entity.type
_entity.pdbx_description
1 polymer ?
#
loop_
_entity_poly.entity_id
_entity_poly.type
_entity_poly.pdbx_seq_one_letter_code
_entity_poly.pdbx_strand_id
1 'polypeptide(L)'
;MFVQLVGALLLVLSPFSVDGIVYVRIRNERGPTAARAGIQCLELLGHTYFHMHETTQIENIVIFYLQNLSSPAREILLGYLQLHHTGYDTHEDDDDEEDGEPESQFQLKLMSDSVSSGDLRRAQFMDHKLIDYYVIVIDSFEGLQRALDRISATAAFNPRGKFVVLYNNPNDRDSNARLANRALGHLFVGHHSVNVLFAFAIDATSYHVYTGDPYHGATDCGQMKALKVATVVNGSFASRALSTAMINIPKVPSELESCTFLLCTRVAPPFIDLDCSPGLELQIMDLLRESMKFKVNVSCSTMDRGELEPDGNWSDLLGLMRADECDIIAGGFSPDFDVHDAFGSTTLYLQDYYTWFVPAAGPDARWKLLVYIFEPTTWEAFAGVLFVSALVWRLVAHYLPELAAHRELSMCFLNTWSVFLCISANNRPECNALRLLFMGLTLYALNVTTIYTSILITMLTNPPLAYQMDTIEEILATGVPIGGRLDSEDWFINDFADDRLVSERYNATSEFQPSLDNLQAVVEGKRSLLMSRLYVRNTKYNGLVHGLSRDVLVTQIEMIMEKGFPLLPKFNRILSNLIDMGIMQKLWSDFLYNVTILDRIRANRALSEADIIAASPEVVLTLDHLQSAFALYGIGICLCVVVFLLEVLSKTRWIGKGRVALEKRWDALLVRLQLKERTAREMPIRPRKMILVSLAGYKSAFHRSNDDMLAKG
;
A
#
# COMPACT_ATOMS: atom_id res chain seq x y z
N MET A 1 -97.15 32.85 -56.00
CA MET A 1 -96.04 31.93 -55.70
C MET A 1 -95.00 31.97 -56.83
N PHE A 2 -94.41 33.16 -57.08
CA PHE A 2 -93.30 33.39 -58.03
C PHE A 2 -92.52 34.67 -57.66
N VAL A 3 -92.71 35.18 -56.43
CA VAL A 3 -92.14 36.46 -55.95
C VAL A 3 -91.22 36.25 -54.73
N GLN A 4 -91.21 35.06 -54.12
CA GLN A 4 -90.28 34.73 -53.02
C GLN A 4 -88.99 34.03 -53.47
N LEU A 5 -88.87 33.62 -54.73
CA LEU A 5 -87.64 33.00 -55.25
C LEU A 5 -86.64 34.01 -55.85
N VAL A 6 -87.09 35.22 -56.19
CA VAL A 6 -86.25 36.25 -56.82
C VAL A 6 -85.51 37.11 -55.79
N GLY A 7 -85.98 37.16 -54.53
CA GLY A 7 -85.30 37.84 -53.43
C GLY A 7 -84.08 37.11 -52.87
N ALA A 8 -83.96 35.79 -53.10
CA ALA A 8 -82.87 34.98 -52.58
C ALA A 8 -81.63 34.92 -53.51
N LEU A 9 -81.75 35.35 -54.77
CA LEU A 9 -80.63 35.34 -55.73
C LEU A 9 -79.92 36.70 -55.88
N LEU A 10 -80.47 37.77 -55.30
CA LEU A 10 -79.92 39.14 -55.38
C LEU A 10 -79.07 39.55 -54.15
N LEU A 11 -78.83 38.62 -53.21
CA LEU A 11 -77.90 38.81 -52.08
C LEU A 11 -76.50 38.21 -52.32
N VAL A 12 -76.21 37.73 -53.53
CA VAL A 12 -74.90 37.11 -53.88
C VAL A 12 -73.99 38.02 -54.72
N LEU A 13 -74.43 39.23 -55.09
CA LEU A 13 -73.62 40.15 -55.90
C LEU A 13 -73.69 41.59 -55.36
N SER A 14 -73.14 41.80 -54.17
CA SER A 14 -72.67 43.11 -53.72
C SER A 14 -71.25 42.94 -53.17
N PRO A 15 -70.23 43.63 -53.72
CA PRO A 15 -68.93 43.63 -53.09
C PRO A 15 -69.08 44.44 -51.79
N PHE A 16 -69.14 43.75 -50.66
CA PHE A 16 -68.83 44.39 -49.39
C PHE A 16 -67.38 44.85 -49.50
N SER A 17 -67.16 46.16 -49.60
CA SER A 17 -65.87 46.78 -49.34
C SER A 17 -65.56 46.53 -47.87
N VAL A 18 -64.89 45.41 -47.60
CA VAL A 18 -64.29 45.14 -46.30
C VAL A 18 -63.07 46.05 -46.22
N ASP A 19 -63.24 47.21 -45.60
CA ASP A 19 -62.13 48.06 -45.19
C ASP A 19 -61.38 47.36 -44.05
N GLY A 20 -60.50 46.43 -44.45
CA GLY A 20 -59.56 45.73 -43.57
C GLY A 20 -60.14 44.51 -42.85
N ILE A 21 -59.74 43.31 -43.29
CA ILE A 21 -59.78 42.12 -42.44
C ILE A 21 -58.56 42.18 -41.53
N VAL A 22 -58.75 42.54 -40.26
CA VAL A 22 -57.72 42.36 -39.24
C VAL A 22 -57.69 40.89 -38.86
N TYR A 23 -56.74 40.14 -39.40
CA TYR A 23 -56.38 38.85 -38.83
C TYR A 23 -55.64 39.10 -37.52
N VAL A 24 -56.27 38.80 -36.37
CA VAL A 24 -55.51 38.57 -35.14
C VAL A 24 -54.79 37.24 -35.31
N ARG A 25 -53.58 37.31 -35.89
CA ARG A 25 -52.69 36.16 -35.97
C ARG A 25 -52.16 35.91 -34.56
N ILE A 26 -52.41 34.72 -34.02
CA ILE A 26 -51.65 34.24 -32.86
C ILE A 26 -50.17 34.33 -33.27
N ARG A 27 -49.32 34.86 -32.38
CA ARG A 27 -47.88 35.02 -32.63
C ARG A 27 -47.37 33.68 -33.17
N ASN A 28 -46.64 33.69 -34.29
CA ASN A 28 -46.07 32.45 -34.82
C ASN A 28 -44.98 31.96 -33.85
N GLU A 29 -45.38 31.15 -32.89
CA GLU A 29 -44.48 30.65 -31.83
C GLU A 29 -43.50 29.59 -32.35
N ARG A 30 -43.68 29.15 -33.59
CA ARG A 30 -42.77 28.28 -34.36
C ARG A 30 -41.88 29.09 -35.31
N GLY A 31 -41.84 30.41 -35.16
CA GLY A 31 -41.09 31.31 -36.02
C GLY A 31 -39.62 31.51 -35.59
N PRO A 32 -38.80 32.11 -36.46
CA PRO A 32 -37.37 32.33 -36.23
C PRO A 32 -37.07 33.17 -34.97
N THR A 33 -38.05 33.95 -34.51
CA THR A 33 -37.97 34.74 -33.27
C THR A 33 -37.85 33.86 -32.03
N ALA A 34 -38.53 32.71 -32.00
CA ALA A 34 -38.48 31.80 -30.85
C ALA A 34 -37.17 31.03 -30.80
N ALA A 35 -36.68 30.59 -31.97
CA ALA A 35 -35.37 30.00 -32.11
C ALA A 35 -34.26 30.97 -31.69
N ARG A 36 -34.29 32.21 -32.21
CA ARG A 36 -33.32 33.26 -31.85
C ARG A 36 -33.31 33.57 -30.35
N ALA A 37 -34.49 33.71 -29.74
CA ALA A 37 -34.57 33.98 -28.30
C ALA A 37 -34.03 32.82 -27.45
N GLY A 38 -34.21 31.56 -27.89
CA GLY A 38 -33.65 30.39 -27.22
C GLY A 38 -32.12 30.30 -27.35
N ILE A 39 -31.58 30.58 -28.53
CA ILE A 39 -30.12 30.60 -28.77
C ILE A 39 -29.47 31.67 -27.89
N GLN A 40 -30.01 32.89 -27.90
CA GLN A 40 -29.53 33.99 -27.06
C GLN A 40 -29.65 33.67 -25.56
N CYS A 41 -30.67 32.91 -25.16
CA CYS A 41 -30.80 32.47 -23.77
C CYS A 41 -29.67 31.48 -23.39
N LEU A 42 -29.33 30.52 -24.26
CA LEU A 42 -28.25 29.57 -24.01
C LEU A 42 -26.89 30.26 -23.96
N GLU A 43 -26.64 31.19 -24.87
CA GLU A 43 -25.44 32.02 -24.90
C GLU A 43 -25.30 32.85 -23.62
N LEU A 44 -26.36 33.57 -23.24
CA LEU A 44 -26.39 34.36 -22.01
C LEU A 44 -26.13 33.51 -20.76
N LEU A 45 -26.74 32.33 -20.67
CA LEU A 45 -26.51 31.41 -19.55
C LEU A 45 -25.11 30.80 -19.59
N GLY A 46 -24.59 30.45 -20.76
CA GLY A 46 -23.23 29.95 -20.94
C GLY A 46 -22.20 30.96 -20.43
N HIS A 47 -22.24 32.20 -20.92
CA HIS A 47 -21.33 33.26 -20.49
C HIS A 47 -21.43 33.56 -18.99
N THR A 48 -22.64 33.53 -18.41
CA THR A 48 -22.82 33.89 -16.99
C THR A 48 -22.57 32.78 -16.00
N TYR A 49 -22.66 31.51 -16.42
CA TYR A 49 -22.59 30.36 -15.53
C TYR A 49 -21.31 29.54 -15.69
N PHE A 50 -20.79 29.41 -16.91
CA PHE A 50 -19.65 28.53 -17.17
C PHE A 50 -18.32 29.14 -16.70
N HIS A 51 -18.11 30.46 -16.81
CA HIS A 51 -16.87 31.16 -16.38
C HIS A 51 -15.61 30.65 -17.10
N MET A 52 -15.70 30.47 -18.42
CA MET A 52 -14.68 29.78 -19.24
C MET A 52 -13.32 30.48 -19.31
N HIS A 53 -13.23 31.75 -18.92
CA HIS A 53 -11.99 32.54 -18.98
C HIS A 53 -11.17 32.52 -17.68
N GLU A 54 -11.66 31.85 -16.62
CA GLU A 54 -11.01 31.83 -15.31
C GLU A 54 -10.03 30.65 -15.13
N THR A 55 -9.97 29.73 -16.09
CA THR A 55 -9.18 28.50 -16.00
C THR A 55 -8.05 28.47 -17.04
N THR A 56 -6.90 27.92 -16.66
CA THR A 56 -5.74 27.72 -17.57
C THR A 56 -5.79 26.38 -18.30
N GLN A 57 -6.78 25.54 -17.98
CA GLN A 57 -7.00 24.26 -18.65
C GLN A 57 -7.99 24.47 -19.78
N ILE A 58 -7.77 23.83 -20.92
CA ILE A 58 -8.80 23.69 -21.95
C ILE A 58 -10.02 23.09 -21.26
N GLU A 59 -11.25 23.50 -21.60
CA GLU A 59 -12.46 23.01 -20.95
C GLU A 59 -13.26 22.10 -21.90
N ASN A 60 -13.98 21.10 -21.37
CA ASN A 60 -14.77 20.16 -22.18
C ASN A 60 -16.26 20.50 -22.13
N ILE A 61 -16.81 20.91 -23.27
CA ILE A 61 -18.25 21.18 -23.43
C ILE A 61 -18.89 20.03 -24.19
N VAL A 62 -19.98 19.48 -23.64
CA VAL A 62 -20.87 18.56 -24.34
C VAL A 62 -22.15 19.26 -24.73
N ILE A 63 -22.46 19.25 -26.02
CA ILE A 63 -23.79 19.59 -26.53
C ILE A 63 -24.49 18.27 -26.88
N PHE A 64 -25.66 18.02 -26.28
CA PHE A 64 -26.41 16.79 -26.51
C PHE A 64 -27.53 17.00 -27.55
N TYR A 65 -27.54 16.15 -28.57
CA TYR A 65 -28.50 16.15 -29.66
C TYR A 65 -29.56 15.06 -29.48
N LEU A 66 -30.82 15.48 -29.40
CA LEU A 66 -31.98 14.57 -29.37
C LEU A 66 -32.63 14.55 -30.76
N GLN A 67 -32.82 13.35 -31.34
CA GLN A 67 -33.39 13.24 -32.69
C GLN A 67 -34.86 13.69 -32.78
N ASN A 68 -35.68 13.38 -31.77
CA ASN A 68 -37.13 13.58 -31.80
C ASN A 68 -37.54 14.85 -31.04
N LEU A 69 -36.98 16.00 -31.42
CA LEU A 69 -37.31 17.31 -30.87
C LEU A 69 -38.40 18.02 -31.68
N SER A 70 -39.23 18.80 -31.00
CA SER A 70 -40.11 19.79 -31.62
C SER A 70 -39.32 20.77 -32.51
N SER A 71 -39.93 21.28 -33.59
CA SER A 71 -39.25 22.18 -34.53
C SER A 71 -38.52 23.34 -33.84
N PRO A 72 -39.14 24.06 -32.87
CA PRO A 72 -38.46 25.15 -32.17
C PRO A 72 -37.26 24.68 -31.35
N ALA A 73 -37.37 23.59 -30.59
CA ALA A 73 -36.27 23.05 -29.79
C ALA A 73 -35.09 22.58 -30.65
N ARG A 74 -35.39 21.95 -31.79
CA ARG A 74 -34.37 21.53 -32.77
C ARG A 74 -33.65 22.73 -33.40
N GLU A 75 -34.38 23.77 -33.78
CA GLU A 75 -33.81 25.00 -34.34
C GLU A 75 -32.93 25.74 -33.33
N ILE A 76 -33.32 25.78 -32.05
CA ILE A 76 -32.50 26.36 -30.97
C ILE A 76 -31.18 25.61 -30.83
N LEU A 77 -31.23 24.29 -30.75
CA LEU A 77 -30.04 23.46 -30.56
C LEU A 77 -29.06 23.59 -31.74
N LEU A 78 -29.57 23.45 -32.98
CA LEU A 78 -28.75 23.55 -34.18
C LEU A 78 -28.19 24.97 -34.36
N GLY A 79 -28.98 26.00 -34.04
CA GLY A 79 -28.52 27.38 -34.10
C GLY A 79 -27.45 27.70 -33.05
N TYR A 80 -27.55 27.13 -31.85
CA TYR A 80 -26.50 27.25 -30.83
C TYR A 80 -25.22 26.52 -31.25
N LEU A 81 -25.34 25.33 -31.85
CA LEU A 81 -24.19 24.60 -32.39
C LEU A 81 -23.53 25.34 -33.56
N GLN A 82 -24.33 25.94 -34.44
CA GLN A 82 -23.84 26.75 -35.54
C GLN A 82 -23.05 27.97 -35.03
N LEU A 83 -23.55 28.66 -34.00
CA LEU A 83 -22.87 29.80 -33.39
C LEU A 83 -21.44 29.44 -32.91
N HIS A 84 -21.30 28.30 -32.23
CA HIS A 84 -20.00 27.77 -31.77
C HIS A 84 -19.09 27.29 -32.91
N HIS A 85 -19.62 27.01 -34.09
CA HIS A 85 -18.83 26.62 -35.26
C HIS A 85 -18.41 27.84 -36.10
N THR A 86 -19.29 28.85 -36.25
CA THR A 86 -19.05 30.02 -37.11
C THR A 86 -18.43 31.20 -36.37
N GLY A 87 -18.49 31.24 -35.03
CA GLY A 87 -17.91 32.30 -34.22
C GLY A 87 -16.38 32.41 -34.29
N TYR A 88 -15.71 31.43 -34.91
CA TYR A 88 -14.28 31.48 -35.21
C TYR A 88 -13.94 32.28 -36.49
N ASP A 89 -14.92 32.52 -37.39
CA ASP A 89 -14.66 33.19 -38.68
C ASP A 89 -14.78 34.73 -38.60
N THR A 90 -15.26 35.31 -37.50
CA THR A 90 -15.60 36.75 -37.43
C THR A 90 -14.47 37.67 -36.99
N HIS A 91 -13.25 37.17 -36.76
CA HIS A 91 -12.11 37.98 -36.31
C HIS A 91 -11.00 38.18 -37.35
N GLU A 92 -11.17 37.77 -38.61
CA GLU A 92 -10.14 37.97 -39.64
C GLU A 92 -10.23 39.31 -40.42
N ASP A 93 -11.28 40.13 -40.26
CA ASP A 93 -11.49 41.30 -41.14
C ASP A 93 -11.67 42.68 -40.47
N ASP A 94 -11.65 42.81 -39.15
CA ASP A 94 -11.75 44.12 -38.47
C ASP A 94 -10.47 44.48 -37.71
N ASP A 95 -9.49 45.01 -38.44
CA ASP A 95 -8.41 45.86 -37.92
C ASP A 95 -9.05 47.14 -37.35
N ASP A 96 -9.44 47.17 -36.07
CA ASP A 96 -9.52 48.37 -35.20
C ASP A 96 -10.28 48.06 -33.89
N GLU A 97 -9.57 47.67 -32.82
CA GLU A 97 -9.71 48.18 -31.43
C GLU A 97 -8.94 47.28 -30.43
N GLU A 98 -8.07 47.92 -29.63
CA GLU A 98 -7.33 47.33 -28.52
C GLU A 98 -8.30 46.87 -27.41
N ASP A 99 -8.68 45.60 -27.41
CA ASP A 99 -8.93 44.74 -26.24
C ASP A 99 -9.35 43.36 -26.76
N GLY A 100 -8.38 42.58 -27.24
CA GLY A 100 -8.63 41.20 -27.65
C GLY A 100 -9.06 40.38 -26.44
N GLU A 101 -10.34 40.02 -26.36
CA GLU A 101 -10.80 39.00 -25.42
C GLU A 101 -9.96 37.74 -25.64
N PRO A 102 -9.39 37.13 -24.59
CA PRO A 102 -8.53 35.97 -24.77
C PRO A 102 -9.33 34.83 -25.39
N GLU A 103 -8.88 34.32 -26.54
CA GLU A 103 -9.45 33.16 -27.23
C GLU A 103 -9.60 32.00 -26.22
N SER A 104 -10.83 31.73 -25.79
CA SER A 104 -11.11 30.61 -24.89
C SER A 104 -10.97 29.30 -25.68
N GLN A 105 -9.92 28.54 -25.41
CA GLN A 105 -9.76 27.22 -26.00
C GLN A 105 -10.62 26.21 -25.23
N PHE A 106 -11.64 25.67 -25.89
CA PHE A 106 -12.48 24.59 -25.35
C PHE A 106 -12.59 23.44 -26.35
N GLN A 107 -12.78 22.23 -25.84
CA GLN A 107 -13.07 21.05 -26.61
C GLN A 107 -14.59 20.87 -26.67
N LEU A 108 -15.17 21.02 -27.87
CA LEU A 108 -16.58 20.76 -28.11
C LEU A 108 -16.81 19.29 -28.50
N LYS A 109 -17.70 18.61 -27.77
CA LYS A 109 -18.11 17.24 -28.06
C LYS A 109 -19.61 17.17 -28.30
N LEU A 110 -19.99 16.64 -29.47
CA LEU A 110 -21.38 16.40 -29.83
C LEU A 110 -21.75 14.96 -29.44
N MET A 111 -22.79 14.82 -28.62
CA MET A 111 -23.38 13.52 -28.27
C MET A 111 -24.80 13.41 -28.82
N SER A 112 -25.28 12.19 -29.06
CA SER A 112 -26.62 11.95 -29.57
C SER A 112 -27.27 10.74 -28.90
N ASP A 113 -28.60 10.72 -28.84
CA ASP A 113 -29.39 9.55 -28.41
C ASP A 113 -29.37 8.40 -29.43
N SER A 114 -28.92 8.65 -30.66
CA SER A 114 -28.90 7.68 -31.76
C SER A 114 -27.48 7.20 -32.10
N VAL A 115 -26.94 6.24 -31.36
CA VAL A 115 -25.61 5.69 -31.66
C VAL A 115 -25.58 4.17 -31.46
N SER A 116 -24.86 3.47 -32.36
CA SER A 116 -24.61 2.02 -32.30
C SER A 116 -23.88 1.61 -31.03
N SER A 117 -24.16 0.41 -30.50
CA SER A 117 -23.49 -0.18 -29.34
C SER A 117 -21.96 -0.32 -29.51
N GLY A 118 -21.46 -0.35 -30.74
CA GLY A 118 -20.03 -0.40 -31.05
C GLY A 118 -19.27 0.90 -30.73
N ASP A 119 -19.92 2.06 -30.85
CA ASP A 119 -19.28 3.35 -30.56
C ASP A 119 -19.32 3.69 -29.05
N LEU A 120 -20.25 3.09 -28.30
CA LEU A 120 -20.30 3.11 -26.83
C LEU A 120 -19.00 2.57 -26.22
N ARG A 121 -18.55 1.39 -26.70
CA ARG A 121 -17.28 0.80 -26.28
C ARG A 121 -16.09 1.69 -26.63
N ARG A 122 -16.05 2.30 -27.83
CA ARG A 122 -14.94 3.20 -28.20
C ARG A 122 -14.92 4.49 -27.38
N ALA A 123 -16.07 5.05 -27.02
CA ALA A 123 -16.14 6.23 -26.17
C ALA A 123 -15.56 5.98 -24.77
N GLN A 124 -15.80 4.79 -24.19
CA GLN A 124 -15.21 4.39 -22.91
C GLN A 124 -13.68 4.34 -22.93
N PHE A 125 -13.05 3.93 -24.05
CA PHE A 125 -11.59 3.82 -24.13
C PHE A 125 -10.84 5.12 -24.50
N MET A 126 -11.53 6.16 -24.99
CA MET A 126 -10.89 7.37 -25.52
C MET A 126 -10.93 8.57 -24.56
N ASP A 127 -11.93 8.65 -23.68
CA ASP A 127 -12.16 9.84 -22.88
C ASP A 127 -11.36 9.81 -21.56
N HIS A 128 -10.18 10.44 -21.54
CA HIS A 128 -9.36 10.58 -20.33
C HIS A 128 -9.69 11.84 -19.51
N LYS A 129 -10.48 12.76 -20.09
CA LYS A 129 -10.82 14.04 -19.48
C LYS A 129 -12.32 14.13 -19.23
N LEU A 130 -12.65 14.37 -17.97
CA LEU A 130 -14.01 14.60 -17.49
C LEU A 130 -14.66 15.81 -18.20
N ILE A 131 -15.97 15.75 -18.37
CA ILE A 131 -16.75 16.83 -19.00
C ILE A 131 -16.98 17.96 -17.98
N ASP A 132 -16.76 19.21 -18.38
CA ASP A 132 -16.90 20.37 -17.50
C ASP A 132 -18.29 20.98 -17.62
N TYR A 133 -18.81 21.05 -18.86
CA TYR A 133 -20.06 21.73 -19.18
C TYR A 133 -20.98 20.86 -20.02
N TYR A 134 -22.27 20.87 -19.68
CA TYR A 134 -23.31 20.15 -20.41
C TYR A 134 -24.38 21.12 -20.87
N VAL A 135 -24.70 21.09 -22.16
CA VAL A 135 -25.81 21.85 -22.75
C VAL A 135 -26.79 20.86 -23.36
N ILE A 136 -28.01 20.85 -22.84
CA ILE A 136 -29.07 19.92 -23.26
C ILE A 136 -30.33 20.71 -23.58
N VAL A 137 -30.81 20.60 -24.82
CA VAL A 137 -32.09 21.20 -25.23
C VAL A 137 -33.13 20.09 -25.32
N ILE A 138 -34.24 20.26 -24.61
CA ILE A 138 -35.31 19.27 -24.48
C ILE A 138 -36.68 19.90 -24.76
N ASP A 139 -37.64 19.09 -25.20
CA ASP A 139 -39.05 19.45 -25.35
C ASP A 139 -39.98 18.59 -24.48
N SER A 140 -39.43 17.58 -23.82
CA SER A 140 -40.13 16.58 -23.02
C SER A 140 -39.22 16.10 -21.88
N PHE A 141 -39.81 15.71 -20.76
CA PHE A 141 -39.05 15.13 -19.64
C PHE A 141 -38.38 13.81 -20.03
N GLU A 142 -39.05 12.98 -20.83
CA GLU A 142 -38.49 11.72 -21.35
C GLU A 142 -37.25 11.95 -22.22
N GLY A 143 -37.19 13.07 -22.95
CA GLY A 143 -35.99 13.48 -23.68
C GLY A 143 -34.79 13.73 -22.75
N LEU A 144 -35.04 14.36 -21.59
CA LEU A 144 -34.00 14.57 -20.58
C LEU A 144 -33.48 13.25 -20.00
N GLN A 145 -34.38 12.31 -19.69
CA GLN A 145 -34.00 10.99 -19.17
C GLN A 145 -33.09 10.26 -20.16
N ARG A 146 -33.50 10.16 -21.43
CA ARG A 146 -32.69 9.52 -22.48
C ARG A 146 -31.34 10.19 -22.69
N ALA A 147 -31.27 11.51 -22.58
CA ALA A 147 -30.01 12.24 -22.68
C ALA A 147 -29.08 11.91 -21.52
N LEU A 148 -29.60 11.92 -20.29
CA LEU A 148 -28.82 11.64 -19.08
C LEU A 148 -28.37 10.18 -19.02
N ASP A 149 -29.24 9.21 -19.29
CA ASP A 149 -28.90 7.78 -19.35
C ASP A 149 -27.74 7.52 -20.33
N ARG A 150 -27.68 8.30 -21.42
CA ARG A 150 -26.61 8.19 -22.41
C ARG A 150 -25.32 8.86 -21.95
N ILE A 151 -25.42 10.06 -21.36
CA ILE A 151 -24.28 10.82 -20.88
C ILE A 151 -23.60 10.08 -19.72
N SER A 152 -24.38 9.57 -18.76
CA SER A 152 -23.89 8.90 -17.57
C SER A 152 -23.22 7.56 -17.84
N ALA A 153 -23.58 6.90 -18.93
CA ALA A 153 -22.92 5.67 -19.40
C ALA A 153 -21.49 5.89 -19.96
N THR A 154 -21.04 7.14 -20.11
CA THR A 154 -19.69 7.46 -20.61
C THR A 154 -18.68 7.61 -19.48
N ALA A 155 -17.45 7.14 -19.68
CA ALA A 155 -16.36 7.30 -18.70
C ALA A 155 -16.01 8.78 -18.42
N ALA A 156 -16.28 9.66 -19.39
CA ALA A 156 -16.10 11.11 -19.28
C ALA A 156 -17.13 11.80 -18.37
N PHE A 157 -18.18 11.08 -17.94
CA PHE A 157 -19.25 11.66 -17.16
C PHE A 157 -18.75 12.19 -15.83
N ASN A 158 -19.00 13.46 -15.63
CA ASN A 158 -18.70 14.20 -14.42
C ASN A 158 -19.99 14.72 -13.79
N PRO A 159 -20.46 14.10 -12.69
CA PRO A 159 -21.61 14.60 -11.94
C PRO A 159 -21.45 16.03 -11.43
N ARG A 160 -20.21 16.49 -11.25
CA ARG A 160 -19.89 17.82 -10.71
C ARG A 160 -19.84 18.91 -11.77
N GLY A 161 -19.86 18.55 -13.05
CA GLY A 161 -19.88 19.50 -14.15
C GLY A 161 -21.13 20.39 -14.11
N LYS A 162 -21.10 21.52 -14.81
CA LYS A 162 -22.19 22.49 -14.83
C LYS A 162 -23.15 22.18 -15.98
N PHE A 163 -24.42 21.99 -15.67
CA PHE A 163 -25.48 21.67 -16.63
C PHE A 163 -26.33 22.90 -16.93
N VAL A 164 -26.58 23.14 -18.22
CA VAL A 164 -27.61 24.06 -18.71
C VAL A 164 -28.61 23.24 -19.51
N VAL A 165 -29.80 23.08 -18.95
CA VAL A 165 -30.91 22.36 -19.57
C VAL A 165 -31.98 23.36 -19.99
N LEU A 166 -32.24 23.47 -21.29
CA LEU A 166 -33.27 24.35 -21.84
C LEU A 166 -34.48 23.52 -22.28
N TYR A 167 -35.62 23.78 -21.66
CA TYR A 167 -36.91 23.21 -22.01
C TYR A 167 -37.71 24.17 -22.88
N ASN A 168 -38.02 23.76 -24.11
CA ASN A 168 -38.91 24.49 -25.00
C ASN A 168 -39.91 23.55 -25.68
N ASN A 169 -41.16 23.62 -25.22
CA ASN A 169 -42.28 22.97 -25.86
C ASN A 169 -43.39 24.00 -26.13
N PRO A 170 -43.81 24.20 -27.39
CA PRO A 170 -44.90 25.12 -27.70
C PRO A 170 -46.27 24.64 -27.20
N ASN A 171 -46.41 23.36 -26.85
CA ASN A 171 -47.68 22.75 -26.43
C ASN A 171 -47.81 22.58 -24.90
N ASP A 172 -46.75 22.79 -24.12
CA ASP A 172 -46.74 22.63 -22.66
C ASP A 172 -45.91 23.75 -22.00
N ARG A 173 -46.62 24.76 -21.44
CA ARG A 173 -46.01 25.97 -20.84
C ARG A 173 -46.52 26.31 -19.44
N ASP A 174 -47.58 25.64 -18.98
CA ASP A 174 -48.25 25.96 -17.70
C ASP A 174 -47.58 25.28 -16.49
N SER A 175 -46.68 24.32 -16.72
CA SER A 175 -46.16 23.40 -15.70
C SER A 175 -44.74 23.73 -15.19
N ASN A 176 -44.27 24.97 -15.35
CA ASN A 176 -42.87 25.37 -15.20
C ASN A 176 -42.17 24.93 -13.89
N ALA A 177 -42.70 25.28 -12.73
CA ALA A 177 -42.07 25.00 -11.44
C ALA A 177 -42.13 23.51 -11.09
N ARG A 178 -43.19 22.81 -11.51
CA ARG A 178 -43.35 21.37 -11.30
C ARG A 178 -42.34 20.59 -12.15
N LEU A 179 -42.19 20.98 -13.42
CA LEU A 179 -41.22 20.37 -14.32
C LEU A 179 -39.79 20.68 -13.88
N ALA A 180 -39.49 21.90 -13.44
CA ALA A 180 -38.19 22.26 -12.89
C ALA A 180 -37.83 21.43 -11.66
N ASN A 181 -38.75 21.27 -10.69
CA ASN A 181 -38.54 20.38 -9.53
C ASN A 181 -38.28 18.93 -9.96
N ARG A 182 -39.05 18.42 -10.93
CA ARG A 182 -38.89 17.05 -11.43
C ARG A 182 -37.55 16.85 -12.15
N ALA A 183 -37.14 17.80 -12.98
CA ALA A 183 -35.86 17.77 -13.70
C ALA A 183 -34.68 17.87 -12.74
N LEU A 184 -34.66 18.88 -11.87
CA LEU A 184 -33.59 19.07 -10.89
C LEU A 184 -33.50 17.89 -9.92
N GLY A 185 -34.64 17.37 -9.46
CA GLY A 185 -34.67 16.16 -8.62
C GLY A 185 -34.11 14.92 -9.33
N HIS A 186 -34.40 14.74 -10.63
CA HIS A 186 -33.85 13.63 -11.41
C HIS A 186 -32.34 13.74 -11.63
N LEU A 187 -31.81 14.94 -11.90
CA LEU A 187 -30.37 15.16 -11.97
C LEU A 187 -29.68 14.97 -10.61
N PHE A 188 -30.32 15.39 -9.52
CA PHE A 188 -29.76 15.29 -8.19
C PHE A 188 -29.74 13.85 -7.67
N VAL A 189 -30.88 13.16 -7.67
CA VAL A 189 -31.02 11.82 -7.11
C VAL A 189 -30.48 10.75 -8.07
N GLY A 190 -30.80 10.86 -9.37
CA GLY A 190 -30.44 9.83 -10.34
C GLY A 190 -29.01 9.95 -10.89
N HIS A 191 -28.40 11.14 -10.80
CA HIS A 191 -27.13 11.45 -11.46
C HIS A 191 -26.14 12.24 -10.59
N HIS A 192 -26.47 12.46 -9.30
CA HIS A 192 -25.65 13.20 -8.32
C HIS A 192 -25.16 14.57 -8.81
N SER A 193 -25.93 15.20 -9.70
CA SER A 193 -25.59 16.51 -10.29
C SER A 193 -26.32 17.64 -9.58
N VAL A 194 -25.54 18.51 -8.93
CA VAL A 194 -26.07 19.68 -8.18
C VAL A 194 -26.00 20.97 -8.99
N ASN A 195 -24.97 21.10 -9.84
CA ASN A 195 -24.69 22.31 -10.61
C ASN A 195 -25.55 22.36 -11.86
N VAL A 196 -26.84 22.66 -11.69
CA VAL A 196 -27.82 22.64 -12.79
C VAL A 196 -28.56 23.96 -12.88
N LEU A 197 -28.63 24.51 -14.09
CA LEU A 197 -29.56 25.55 -14.51
C LEU A 197 -30.60 24.95 -15.45
N PHE A 198 -31.87 25.11 -15.08
CA PHE A 198 -33.01 24.66 -15.87
C PHE A 198 -33.78 25.88 -16.39
N ALA A 199 -33.69 26.14 -17.69
CA ALA A 199 -34.38 27.24 -18.37
C ALA A 199 -35.68 26.74 -19.00
N PHE A 200 -36.82 27.24 -18.54
CA PHE A 200 -38.15 26.86 -19.03
C PHE A 200 -38.77 27.98 -19.87
N ALA A 201 -39.16 27.68 -21.11
CA ALA A 201 -39.83 28.63 -22.00
C ALA A 201 -41.26 28.94 -21.53
N ILE A 202 -41.54 30.21 -21.21
CA ILE A 202 -42.88 30.68 -20.80
C ILE A 202 -43.64 31.17 -22.02
N ASP A 203 -42.94 31.87 -22.90
CA ASP A 203 -43.45 32.48 -24.12
C ASP A 203 -42.46 32.24 -25.26
N ALA A 204 -42.83 32.63 -26.48
CA ALA A 204 -41.93 32.58 -27.64
C ALA A 204 -40.59 33.34 -27.44
N THR A 205 -40.49 34.27 -26.48
CA THR A 205 -39.29 35.11 -26.28
C THR A 205 -38.76 35.13 -24.85
N SER A 206 -39.36 34.37 -23.93
CA SER A 206 -39.13 34.54 -22.50
C SER A 206 -38.90 33.21 -21.79
N TYR A 207 -37.91 33.15 -20.89
CA TYR A 207 -37.53 31.95 -20.15
C TYR A 207 -37.45 32.23 -18.64
N HIS A 208 -37.97 31.32 -17.82
CA HIS A 208 -37.69 31.28 -16.38
C HIS A 208 -36.51 30.35 -16.13
N VAL A 209 -35.52 30.81 -15.39
CA VAL A 209 -34.34 30.01 -15.05
C VAL A 209 -34.45 29.57 -13.60
N TYR A 210 -34.34 28.27 -13.39
CA TYR A 210 -34.36 27.62 -12.10
C TYR A 210 -33.01 26.97 -11.81
N THR A 211 -32.66 26.86 -10.54
CA THR A 211 -31.52 26.06 -10.08
C THR A 211 -31.93 25.24 -8.88
N GLY A 212 -31.16 24.20 -8.60
CA GLY A 212 -31.36 23.37 -7.42
C GLY A 212 -30.77 23.99 -6.16
N ASP A 213 -31.49 23.91 -5.05
CA ASP A 213 -30.99 24.13 -3.70
C ASP A 213 -31.18 22.85 -2.88
N PRO A 214 -30.13 22.03 -2.70
CA PRO A 214 -30.20 20.78 -1.96
C PRO A 214 -30.07 20.93 -0.44
N TYR A 215 -29.73 22.12 0.06
CA TYR A 215 -29.48 22.40 1.49
C TYR A 215 -30.34 23.58 1.96
N HIS A 216 -31.64 23.52 1.67
CA HIS A 216 -32.56 24.63 1.94
C HIS A 216 -33.11 24.61 3.38
N GLY A 217 -32.98 25.73 4.09
CA GLY A 217 -33.57 25.89 5.42
C GLY A 217 -32.86 25.09 6.52
N ALA A 218 -33.33 25.24 7.76
CA ALA A 218 -32.66 24.71 8.95
C ALA A 218 -33.04 23.25 9.30
N THR A 219 -33.72 22.51 8.42
CA THR A 219 -34.17 21.13 8.72
C THR A 219 -34.06 20.15 7.56
N ASP A 220 -34.10 20.61 6.30
CA ASP A 220 -34.26 19.74 5.14
C ASP A 220 -32.95 19.69 4.34
N CYS A 221 -32.02 18.84 4.77
CA CYS A 221 -30.74 18.62 4.09
C CYS A 221 -30.85 17.41 3.15
N GLY A 222 -30.33 17.53 1.93
CA GLY A 222 -30.38 16.46 0.93
C GLY A 222 -31.71 16.37 0.18
N GLN A 223 -32.60 17.37 0.30
CA GLN A 223 -33.81 17.46 -0.51
C GLN A 223 -33.68 18.57 -1.54
N MET A 224 -33.88 18.22 -2.80
CA MET A 224 -33.75 19.15 -3.91
C MET A 224 -34.99 20.04 -4.05
N LYS A 225 -34.80 21.36 -3.95
CA LYS A 225 -35.85 22.35 -4.23
C LYS A 225 -35.46 23.27 -5.38
N ALA A 226 -36.38 23.45 -6.33
CA ALA A 226 -36.18 24.41 -7.41
C ALA A 226 -36.32 25.84 -6.88
N LEU A 227 -35.26 26.63 -7.04
CA LEU A 227 -35.25 28.07 -6.83
C LEU A 227 -35.26 28.79 -8.17
N LYS A 228 -36.21 29.70 -8.37
CA LYS A 228 -36.23 30.58 -9.54
C LYS A 228 -35.18 31.67 -9.35
N VAL A 229 -34.13 31.66 -10.19
CA VAL A 229 -32.97 32.56 -10.07
C VAL A 229 -32.96 33.70 -11.07
N ALA A 230 -33.57 33.50 -12.25
CA ALA A 230 -33.59 34.55 -13.28
C ALA A 230 -34.84 34.48 -14.17
N THR A 231 -35.09 35.58 -14.86
CA THR A 231 -36.05 35.64 -15.97
C THR A 231 -35.34 36.29 -17.15
N VAL A 232 -35.28 35.58 -18.27
CA VAL A 232 -34.66 36.05 -19.52
C VAL A 232 -35.77 36.46 -20.46
N VAL A 233 -35.70 37.69 -20.99
CA VAL A 233 -36.64 38.24 -21.97
C VAL A 233 -35.83 38.72 -23.16
N ASN A 234 -36.10 38.15 -24.33
CA ASN A 234 -35.46 38.50 -25.60
C ASN A 234 -33.92 38.55 -25.52
N GLY A 235 -33.31 37.51 -24.97
CA GLY A 235 -31.85 37.40 -24.86
C GLY A 235 -31.19 38.24 -23.76
N SER A 236 -31.97 38.86 -22.87
CA SER A 236 -31.43 39.68 -21.77
C SER A 236 -32.09 39.33 -20.43
N PHE A 237 -31.36 39.46 -19.33
CA PHE A 237 -31.95 39.31 -17.99
C PHE A 237 -32.90 40.46 -17.69
N ALA A 238 -34.08 40.15 -17.15
CA ALA A 238 -35.02 41.16 -16.65
C ALA A 238 -34.39 42.04 -15.54
N SER A 239 -33.48 41.47 -14.75
CA SER A 239 -32.58 42.20 -13.86
C SER A 239 -31.20 41.55 -13.90
N ARG A 240 -30.24 42.18 -14.58
CA ARG A 240 -28.90 41.63 -14.80
C ARG A 240 -28.17 41.37 -13.47
N ALA A 241 -28.02 42.39 -12.62
CA ALA A 241 -27.27 42.25 -11.37
C ALA A 241 -27.82 41.16 -10.44
N LEU A 242 -29.15 41.11 -10.25
CA LEU A 242 -29.78 40.11 -9.38
C LEU A 242 -29.69 38.70 -9.98
N SER A 243 -29.92 38.57 -11.30
CA SER A 243 -29.88 37.27 -11.97
C SER A 243 -28.47 36.68 -11.95
N THR A 244 -27.44 37.48 -12.25
CA THR A 244 -26.04 37.05 -12.20
C THR A 244 -25.61 36.65 -10.78
N ALA A 245 -26.01 37.41 -9.76
CA ALA A 245 -25.73 37.05 -8.37
C ALA A 245 -26.42 35.74 -7.97
N MET A 246 -27.70 35.56 -8.31
CA MET A 246 -28.49 34.38 -7.94
C MET A 246 -28.05 33.10 -8.67
N ILE A 247 -27.62 33.21 -9.94
CA ILE A 247 -27.08 32.09 -10.72
C ILE A 247 -25.79 31.54 -10.07
N ASN A 248 -24.94 32.45 -9.60
CA ASN A 248 -23.62 32.14 -9.06
C ASN A 248 -23.61 31.86 -7.53
N ILE A 249 -24.78 31.68 -6.91
CA ILE A 249 -24.84 31.29 -5.49
C ILE A 249 -24.20 29.90 -5.32
N PRO A 250 -23.26 29.74 -4.37
CA PRO A 250 -22.67 28.44 -4.06
C PRO A 250 -23.76 27.49 -3.57
N LYS A 251 -23.89 26.34 -4.23
CA LYS A 251 -24.92 25.33 -3.92
C LYS A 251 -24.71 24.62 -2.58
N VAL A 252 -23.49 24.69 -2.06
CA VAL A 252 -23.12 24.15 -0.76
C VAL A 252 -22.81 25.33 0.17
N PRO A 253 -23.63 25.56 1.22
CA PRO A 253 -23.37 26.55 2.25
C PRO A 253 -21.99 26.38 2.91
N SER A 254 -21.41 27.46 3.43
CA SER A 254 -20.17 27.38 4.22
C SER A 254 -20.36 26.63 5.52
N GLU A 255 -21.54 26.78 6.14
CA GLU A 255 -21.91 26.21 7.43
C GLU A 255 -23.21 25.40 7.29
N LEU A 256 -23.27 24.22 7.90
CA LEU A 256 -24.35 23.24 7.75
C LEU A 256 -24.89 22.77 9.11
N GLU A 257 -25.15 23.70 10.04
CA GLU A 257 -25.51 23.43 11.46
C GLU A 257 -26.71 22.47 11.65
N SER A 258 -27.64 22.49 10.72
CA SER A 258 -28.84 21.66 10.73
C SER A 258 -28.66 20.26 10.14
N CYS A 259 -27.63 20.05 9.32
CA CYS A 259 -27.48 18.81 8.57
C CYS A 259 -26.76 17.75 9.40
N THR A 260 -27.30 16.53 9.38
CA THR A 260 -26.68 15.36 10.00
C THR A 260 -26.35 14.35 8.91
N PHE A 261 -25.09 13.95 8.81
CA PHE A 261 -24.61 12.93 7.89
C PHE A 261 -24.34 11.61 8.62
N LEU A 262 -24.57 10.49 7.95
CA LEU A 262 -24.32 9.15 8.45
C LEU A 262 -22.91 8.71 8.07
N LEU A 263 -22.04 8.56 9.08
CA LEU A 263 -20.69 8.04 8.91
C LEU A 263 -20.66 6.58 9.38
N CYS A 264 -20.51 5.67 8.43
CA CYS A 264 -20.40 4.25 8.70
C CYS A 264 -18.94 3.83 8.68
N THR A 265 -18.46 3.20 9.75
CA THR A 265 -17.04 2.91 9.90
C THR A 265 -16.75 1.45 10.17
N ARG A 266 -15.59 1.00 9.68
CA ARG A 266 -14.99 -0.28 10.06
C ARG A 266 -14.14 -0.09 11.30
N VAL A 267 -14.34 -0.94 12.31
CA VAL A 267 -13.45 -1.01 13.49
C VAL A 267 -12.07 -1.49 13.02
N ALA A 268 -11.13 -0.56 12.94
CA ALA A 268 -9.77 -0.76 12.44
C ALA A 268 -8.80 0.14 13.20
N PRO A 269 -8.34 -0.27 14.41
CA PRO A 269 -7.40 0.54 15.17
C PRO A 269 -6.08 0.72 14.39
N PRO A 270 -5.42 1.89 14.47
CA PRO A 270 -5.80 3.06 15.27
C PRO A 270 -6.67 4.10 14.52
N PHE A 271 -7.17 3.78 13.32
CA PHE A 271 -7.99 4.72 12.54
C PHE A 271 -9.37 4.92 13.15
N ILE A 272 -10.00 3.80 13.51
CA ILE A 272 -11.24 3.71 14.27
C ILE A 272 -10.97 2.71 15.39
N ASP A 273 -10.96 3.16 16.64
CA ASP A 273 -10.54 2.33 17.76
C ASP A 273 -11.66 1.38 18.22
N LEU A 274 -11.32 0.44 19.10
CA LEU A 274 -12.27 -0.50 19.71
C LEU A 274 -13.39 0.29 20.43
N ASP A 275 -14.59 -0.30 20.47
CA ASP A 275 -15.81 0.31 21.01
C ASP A 275 -16.28 1.60 20.31
N CYS A 276 -15.87 1.81 19.05
CA CYS A 276 -16.22 3.01 18.28
C CYS A 276 -15.66 4.31 18.88
N SER A 277 -14.54 4.20 19.61
CA SER A 277 -13.91 5.36 20.23
C SER A 277 -13.08 6.17 19.20
N PRO A 278 -12.84 7.48 19.46
CA PRO A 278 -12.19 8.37 18.49
C PRO A 278 -10.75 7.95 18.14
N GLY A 279 -10.58 7.31 16.98
CA GLY A 279 -9.27 7.06 16.37
C GLY A 279 -8.79 8.23 15.50
N LEU A 280 -7.76 7.98 14.68
CA LEU A 280 -7.19 8.99 13.78
C LEU A 280 -8.21 9.54 12.76
N GLU A 281 -9.01 8.69 12.13
CA GLU A 281 -9.96 9.12 11.10
C GLU A 281 -11.16 9.87 11.69
N LEU A 282 -11.62 9.49 12.89
CA LEU A 282 -12.67 10.24 13.59
C LEU A 282 -12.19 11.63 14.02
N GLN A 283 -10.91 11.78 14.41
CA GLN A 283 -10.33 13.10 14.66
C GLN A 283 -10.26 13.96 13.39
N ILE A 284 -9.95 13.35 12.24
CA ILE A 284 -9.99 14.06 10.94
C ILE A 284 -11.43 14.45 10.60
N MET A 285 -12.41 13.57 10.83
CA MET A 285 -13.82 13.89 10.66
C MET A 285 -14.26 15.03 11.59
N ASP A 286 -13.78 15.05 12.84
CA ASP A 286 -14.07 16.15 13.77
C ASP A 286 -13.53 17.50 13.25
N LEU A 287 -12.36 17.52 12.60
CA LEU A 287 -11.83 18.73 11.95
C LEU A 287 -12.71 19.20 10.78
N LEU A 288 -13.17 18.26 9.94
CA LEU A 288 -14.10 18.57 8.85
C LEU A 288 -15.42 19.12 9.42
N ARG A 289 -15.95 18.46 10.44
CA ARG A 289 -17.16 18.84 11.17
C ARG A 289 -17.03 20.23 11.76
N GLU A 290 -15.91 20.54 12.42
CA GLU A 290 -15.67 21.85 13.03
C GLU A 290 -15.50 22.97 12.01
N SER A 291 -14.93 22.66 10.84
CA SER A 291 -14.72 23.61 9.76
C SER A 291 -16.01 23.97 9.02
N MET A 292 -16.92 23.01 8.82
CA MET A 292 -18.17 23.20 8.06
C MET A 292 -19.44 23.21 8.93
N LYS A 293 -19.28 23.05 10.24
CA LYS A 293 -20.34 23.07 11.27
C LYS A 293 -21.49 22.07 11.04
N PHE A 294 -21.26 20.93 10.40
CA PHE A 294 -22.30 19.89 10.27
C PHE A 294 -22.35 18.95 11.48
N LYS A 295 -23.35 18.07 11.55
CA LYS A 295 -23.45 16.97 12.54
C LYS A 295 -23.15 15.64 11.86
N VAL A 296 -22.60 14.71 12.62
CA VAL A 296 -22.29 13.36 12.14
C VAL A 296 -22.87 12.36 13.13
N ASN A 297 -23.58 11.36 12.60
CA ASN A 297 -23.96 10.17 13.35
C ASN A 297 -23.01 9.03 12.96
N VAL A 298 -22.26 8.52 13.92
CA VAL A 298 -21.22 7.50 13.66
C VAL A 298 -21.78 6.12 13.99
N SER A 299 -21.73 5.20 13.03
CA SER A 299 -22.02 3.77 13.27
C SER A 299 -20.77 2.94 12.99
N CYS A 300 -20.30 2.19 13.98
CA CYS A 300 -19.16 1.29 13.81
C CYS A 300 -19.61 -0.16 13.63
N SER A 301 -18.95 -0.87 12.72
CA SER A 301 -19.18 -2.30 12.47
C SER A 301 -17.86 -3.04 12.25
N THR A 302 -17.92 -4.37 12.22
CA THR A 302 -16.81 -5.22 11.81
C THR A 302 -16.87 -5.59 10.32
N MET A 303 -17.77 -4.97 9.55
CA MET A 303 -17.89 -5.19 8.11
C MET A 303 -16.64 -4.66 7.40
N ASP A 304 -16.25 -5.31 6.31
CA ASP A 304 -15.17 -4.82 5.46
C ASP A 304 -15.67 -3.70 4.53
N ARG A 305 -14.81 -3.24 3.61
CA ARG A 305 -15.17 -2.20 2.65
C ARG A 305 -16.39 -2.62 1.82
N GLY A 306 -16.38 -3.85 1.34
CA GLY A 306 -17.31 -4.35 0.34
C GLY A 306 -16.66 -4.51 -1.03
N GLU A 307 -17.12 -5.50 -1.77
CA GLU A 307 -16.69 -5.86 -3.12
C GLU A 307 -17.89 -5.96 -4.05
N LEU A 308 -17.64 -5.89 -5.35
CA LEU A 308 -18.67 -6.09 -6.36
C LEU A 308 -18.93 -7.60 -6.51
N GLU A 309 -20.11 -8.05 -6.08
CA GLU A 309 -20.51 -9.43 -6.22
C GLU A 309 -20.89 -9.77 -7.68
N PRO A 310 -20.84 -11.07 -8.08
CA PRO A 310 -21.20 -11.49 -9.43
C PRO A 310 -22.64 -11.18 -9.85
N ASP A 311 -23.53 -10.91 -8.88
CA ASP A 311 -24.91 -10.48 -9.11
C ASP A 311 -25.03 -8.98 -9.48
N GLY A 312 -23.93 -8.23 -9.38
CA GLY A 312 -23.84 -6.80 -9.64
C GLY A 312 -24.13 -5.91 -8.43
N ASN A 313 -24.36 -6.49 -7.24
CA ASN A 313 -24.55 -5.74 -6.00
C ASN A 313 -23.21 -5.56 -5.27
N TRP A 314 -23.15 -4.51 -4.44
CA TRP A 314 -22.02 -4.27 -3.55
C TRP A 314 -22.30 -4.89 -2.19
N SER A 315 -21.30 -5.57 -1.62
CA SER A 315 -21.36 -6.15 -0.27
C SER A 315 -20.95 -5.13 0.82
N ASP A 316 -21.17 -5.49 2.08
CA ASP A 316 -20.74 -4.75 3.28
C ASP A 316 -21.03 -3.23 3.25
N LEU A 317 -20.06 -2.38 3.65
CA LEU A 317 -20.26 -0.94 3.84
C LEU A 317 -20.59 -0.20 2.54
N LEU A 318 -20.00 -0.61 1.41
CA LEU A 318 -20.37 -0.09 0.09
C LEU A 318 -21.81 -0.50 -0.30
N GLY A 319 -22.26 -1.69 0.10
CA GLY A 319 -23.65 -2.11 -0.03
C GLY A 319 -24.62 -1.24 0.77
N LEU A 320 -24.26 -0.91 2.02
CA LEU A 320 -25.05 0.00 2.86
C LEU A 320 -25.12 1.42 2.28
N MET A 321 -24.03 1.89 1.68
CA MET A 321 -24.00 3.18 0.98
C MET A 321 -24.97 3.19 -0.20
N ARG A 322 -25.00 2.11 -1.01
CA ARG A 322 -25.95 1.96 -2.12
C ARG A 322 -27.40 1.85 -1.69
N ALA A 323 -27.64 1.41 -0.45
CA ALA A 323 -28.96 1.32 0.16
C ALA A 323 -29.41 2.65 0.83
N ASP A 324 -28.64 3.74 0.70
CA ASP A 324 -28.85 5.02 1.38
C ASP A 324 -28.85 4.91 2.93
N GLU A 325 -28.19 3.88 3.48
CA GLU A 325 -28.04 3.71 4.94
C GLU A 325 -26.77 4.38 5.48
N CYS A 326 -25.86 4.80 4.60
CA CYS A 326 -24.57 5.42 4.92
C CYS A 326 -24.23 6.52 3.89
N ASP A 327 -23.85 7.71 4.35
CA ASP A 327 -23.43 8.81 3.45
C ASP A 327 -21.92 8.78 3.17
N ILE A 328 -21.14 8.43 4.19
CA ILE A 328 -19.67 8.43 4.17
C ILE A 328 -19.19 7.15 4.85
N ILE A 329 -18.15 6.51 4.29
CA ILE A 329 -17.47 5.39 4.92
C ILE A 329 -16.00 5.69 5.20
N ALA A 330 -15.51 5.21 6.35
CA ALA A 330 -14.12 5.33 6.81
C ALA A 330 -13.69 4.06 7.58
N GLY A 331 -12.39 3.81 7.72
CA GLY A 331 -11.91 2.60 8.38
C GLY A 331 -10.55 2.10 7.88
N GLY A 332 -9.67 3.02 7.50
CA GLY A 332 -8.36 2.72 6.92
C GLY A 332 -8.44 2.12 5.53
N PHE A 333 -9.35 2.61 4.68
CA PHE A 333 -9.51 2.10 3.32
C PHE A 333 -8.44 2.65 2.38
N SER A 334 -7.89 1.75 1.56
CA SER A 334 -6.92 2.09 0.53
C SER A 334 -7.61 2.36 -0.81
N PRO A 335 -7.03 3.24 -1.65
CA PRO A 335 -7.52 3.49 -3.00
C PRO A 335 -7.64 2.20 -3.81
N ASP A 336 -8.77 2.07 -4.50
CA ASP A 336 -9.10 0.92 -5.33
C ASP A 336 -9.74 1.44 -6.63
N PHE A 337 -9.23 0.96 -7.76
CA PHE A 337 -9.66 1.42 -9.08
C PHE A 337 -11.13 1.09 -9.37
N ASP A 338 -11.58 -0.12 -9.00
CA ASP A 338 -12.94 -0.58 -9.28
C ASP A 338 -13.95 0.17 -8.39
N VAL A 339 -13.55 0.48 -7.15
CA VAL A 339 -14.34 1.34 -6.26
C VAL A 339 -14.43 2.76 -6.80
N HIS A 340 -13.33 3.35 -7.29
CA HIS A 340 -13.31 4.73 -7.80
C HIS A 340 -14.07 4.91 -9.11
N ASP A 341 -14.30 3.83 -9.87
CA ASP A 341 -15.20 3.90 -11.03
C ASP A 341 -16.66 4.10 -10.57
N ALA A 342 -17.06 3.45 -9.49
CA ALA A 342 -18.44 3.43 -9.01
C ALA A 342 -18.76 4.49 -7.93
N PHE A 343 -17.78 4.90 -7.13
CA PHE A 343 -17.91 5.77 -5.96
C PHE A 343 -16.94 6.96 -6.02
N GLY A 344 -17.17 7.96 -5.17
CA GLY A 344 -16.23 9.07 -4.97
C GLY A 344 -15.36 8.86 -3.72
N SER A 345 -14.13 9.34 -3.74
CA SER A 345 -13.25 9.32 -2.57
C SER A 345 -12.60 10.67 -2.28
N THR A 346 -12.20 10.88 -1.03
CA THR A 346 -11.45 12.06 -0.61
C THR A 346 -10.02 12.04 -1.14
N THR A 347 -9.36 13.20 -1.14
CA THR A 347 -7.89 13.24 -1.24
C THR A 347 -7.25 12.44 -0.11
N LEU A 348 -6.16 11.76 -0.43
CA LEU A 348 -5.41 10.92 0.50
C LEU A 348 -4.82 11.75 1.63
N TYR A 349 -5.11 11.37 2.88
CA TYR A 349 -4.76 12.19 4.05
C TYR A 349 -3.83 11.50 5.05
N LEU A 350 -3.76 10.17 5.04
CA LEU A 350 -2.88 9.39 5.90
C LEU A 350 -2.20 8.27 5.10
N GLN A 351 -1.11 7.74 5.64
CA GLN A 351 -0.34 6.66 5.06
C GLN A 351 0.02 5.64 6.13
N ASP A 352 -0.05 4.37 5.80
CA ASP A 352 0.31 3.25 6.66
C ASP A 352 1.19 2.23 5.93
N TYR A 353 1.85 1.38 6.72
CA TYR A 353 2.80 0.38 6.26
C TYR A 353 2.37 -1.00 6.75
N TYR A 354 2.24 -1.93 5.83
CA TYR A 354 1.84 -3.30 6.11
C TYR A 354 3.02 -4.24 5.91
N THR A 355 3.21 -5.14 6.88
CA THR A 355 4.25 -6.16 6.83
C THR A 355 3.79 -7.43 7.52
N TRP A 356 4.52 -8.52 7.27
CA TRP A 356 4.30 -9.78 7.97
C TRP A 356 4.88 -9.71 9.38
N PHE A 357 4.09 -10.17 10.36
CA PHE A 357 4.52 -10.24 11.75
C PHE A 357 4.79 -11.68 12.17
N VAL A 358 5.97 -11.86 12.78
CA VAL A 358 6.47 -13.11 13.35
C VAL A 358 6.77 -12.90 14.84
N PRO A 359 6.92 -13.96 15.65
CA PRO A 359 7.37 -13.79 17.03
C PRO A 359 8.74 -13.09 17.06
N ALA A 360 8.91 -12.16 18.00
CA ALA A 360 10.22 -11.56 18.25
C ALA A 360 11.18 -12.63 18.79
N ALA A 361 12.41 -12.63 18.29
CA ALA A 361 13.42 -13.60 18.69
C ALA A 361 13.73 -13.44 20.19
N GLY A 362 13.48 -14.51 20.95
CA GLY A 362 13.89 -14.59 22.35
C GLY A 362 15.40 -14.80 22.51
N PRO A 363 15.90 -14.85 23.75
CA PRO A 363 17.30 -15.20 24.02
C PRO A 363 17.64 -16.59 23.46
N ASP A 364 18.81 -16.74 22.83
CA ASP A 364 19.25 -18.05 22.30
C ASP A 364 19.50 -19.05 23.45
N ALA A 365 19.60 -20.33 23.09
CA ALA A 365 19.79 -21.42 24.03
C ALA A 365 21.05 -21.20 24.89
N ARG A 366 20.85 -21.15 26.22
CA ARG A 366 21.90 -20.81 27.20
C ARG A 366 23.15 -21.69 27.12
N TRP A 367 23.03 -22.95 26.70
CA TRP A 367 24.18 -23.84 26.56
C TRP A 367 25.17 -23.39 25.48
N LYS A 368 24.70 -22.70 24.44
CA LYS A 368 25.55 -22.18 23.36
C LYS A 368 26.43 -21.02 23.82
N LEU A 369 26.01 -20.31 24.88
CA LEU A 369 26.71 -19.13 25.40
C LEU A 369 28.18 -19.42 25.71
N LEU A 370 28.51 -20.59 26.27
CA LEU A 370 29.91 -20.93 26.60
C LEU A 370 30.81 -21.11 25.37
N VAL A 371 30.23 -21.46 24.22
CA VAL A 371 30.96 -21.70 22.97
C VAL A 371 31.00 -20.42 22.13
N TYR A 372 29.93 -19.62 22.15
CA TYR A 372 29.81 -18.37 21.40
C TYR A 372 30.67 -17.21 21.90
N ILE A 373 31.34 -17.34 23.06
CA ILE A 373 32.24 -16.30 23.57
C ILE A 373 33.34 -15.93 22.56
N PHE A 374 33.84 -16.92 21.82
CA PHE A 374 34.84 -16.71 20.80
C PHE A 374 34.43 -17.37 19.49
N GLU A 375 34.84 -16.78 18.37
CA GLU A 375 34.71 -17.40 17.06
C GLU A 375 35.48 -18.74 17.01
N PRO A 376 35.02 -19.72 16.22
CA PRO A 376 35.69 -21.02 16.08
C PRO A 376 37.19 -20.90 15.73
N THR A 377 37.56 -19.92 14.90
CA THR A 377 38.94 -19.60 14.52
C THR A 377 39.83 -19.26 15.72
N THR A 378 39.27 -18.59 16.72
CA THR A 378 39.99 -18.22 17.95
C THR A 378 40.18 -19.43 18.87
N TRP A 379 39.18 -20.31 18.96
CA TRP A 379 39.31 -21.58 19.67
C TRP A 379 40.40 -22.47 19.06
N GLU A 380 40.46 -22.55 17.73
CA GLU A 380 41.51 -23.25 17.01
C GLU A 380 42.90 -22.63 17.29
N ALA A 381 42.98 -21.29 17.33
CA ALA A 381 44.22 -20.60 17.69
C ALA A 381 44.68 -20.94 19.11
N PHE A 382 43.79 -20.96 20.11
CA PHE A 382 44.13 -21.37 21.48
C PHE A 382 44.63 -22.81 21.54
N ALA A 383 43.97 -23.74 20.85
CA ALA A 383 44.42 -25.13 20.74
C ALA A 383 45.80 -25.21 20.07
N GLY A 384 46.04 -24.41 19.04
CA GLY A 384 47.33 -24.29 18.35
C GLY A 384 48.43 -23.78 19.25
N VAL A 385 48.21 -22.66 19.98
CA VAL A 385 49.20 -22.10 20.92
C VAL A 385 49.50 -23.11 22.03
N LEU A 386 48.50 -23.82 22.53
CA LEU A 386 48.69 -24.85 23.54
C LEU A 386 49.56 -26.02 23.03
N PHE A 387 49.30 -26.50 21.83
CA PHE A 387 50.08 -27.58 21.24
C PHE A 387 51.53 -27.15 20.94
N VAL A 388 51.71 -25.97 20.34
CA VAL A 388 53.03 -25.42 20.01
C VAL A 388 53.82 -25.13 21.27
N SER A 389 53.21 -24.54 22.29
CA SER A 389 53.90 -24.25 23.56
C SER A 389 54.30 -25.52 24.30
N ALA A 390 53.49 -26.59 24.29
CA ALA A 390 53.88 -27.89 24.84
C ALA A 390 55.06 -28.53 24.08
N LEU A 391 55.09 -28.39 22.75
CA LEU A 391 56.21 -28.87 21.93
C LEU A 391 57.50 -28.08 22.20
N VAL A 392 57.41 -26.75 22.25
CA VAL A 392 58.53 -25.88 22.60
C VAL A 392 59.03 -26.20 24.01
N TRP A 393 58.14 -26.38 24.97
CA TRP A 393 58.48 -26.80 26.33
C TRP A 393 59.29 -28.10 26.34
N ARG A 394 58.85 -29.10 25.59
CA ARG A 394 59.58 -30.38 25.43
C ARG A 394 60.94 -30.20 24.78
N LEU A 395 61.03 -29.40 23.72
CA LEU A 395 62.29 -29.15 23.00
C LEU A 395 63.31 -28.49 23.93
N VAL A 396 62.90 -27.44 24.66
CA VAL A 396 63.73 -26.75 25.65
C VAL A 396 64.21 -27.74 26.72
N ALA A 397 63.32 -28.56 27.29
CA ALA A 397 63.67 -29.56 28.30
C ALA A 397 64.53 -30.73 27.78
N HIS A 398 64.54 -30.98 26.47
CA HIS A 398 65.37 -32.01 25.86
C HIS A 398 66.82 -31.54 25.66
N TYR A 399 67.01 -30.30 25.21
CA TYR A 399 68.35 -29.75 24.88
C TYR A 399 69.05 -29.07 26.05
N LEU A 400 68.32 -28.63 27.07
CA LEU A 400 68.88 -28.00 28.27
C LEU A 400 68.89 -28.97 29.47
N PRO A 401 69.76 -28.73 30.48
CA PRO A 401 69.75 -29.50 31.71
C PRO A 401 68.46 -29.20 32.50
N GLU A 402 67.50 -30.11 32.41
CA GLU A 402 66.19 -30.05 33.08
C GLU A 402 65.81 -31.40 33.67
N LEU A 403 64.87 -31.37 34.62
CA LEU A 403 64.35 -32.57 35.30
C LEU A 403 63.76 -33.57 34.28
N ALA A 404 64.03 -34.86 34.46
CA ALA A 404 63.61 -35.91 33.51
C ALA A 404 62.09 -35.92 33.24
N ALA A 405 61.28 -35.52 34.22
CA ALA A 405 59.83 -35.41 34.09
C ALA A 405 59.39 -34.39 33.02
N HIS A 406 60.20 -33.37 32.70
CA HIS A 406 59.92 -32.40 31.63
C HIS A 406 60.30 -32.91 30.23
N ARG A 407 60.85 -34.12 30.10
CA ARG A 407 61.16 -34.73 28.79
C ARG A 407 59.99 -35.57 28.26
N GLU A 408 59.06 -35.96 29.13
CA GLU A 408 57.86 -36.68 28.76
C GLU A 408 56.83 -35.75 28.12
N LEU A 409 56.37 -36.08 26.91
CA LEU A 409 55.42 -35.26 26.17
C LEU A 409 54.08 -35.07 26.92
N SER A 410 53.61 -36.12 27.59
CA SER A 410 52.39 -36.08 28.42
C SER A 410 52.50 -35.06 29.54
N MET A 411 53.62 -35.06 30.27
CA MET A 411 53.84 -34.12 31.37
C MET A 411 54.06 -32.69 30.88
N CYS A 412 54.69 -32.49 29.72
CA CYS A 412 54.75 -31.15 29.10
C CYS A 412 53.35 -30.64 28.77
N PHE A 413 52.53 -31.45 28.10
CA PHE A 413 51.17 -31.07 27.72
C PHE A 413 50.31 -30.79 28.95
N LEU A 414 50.38 -31.62 29.99
CA LEU A 414 49.66 -31.39 31.25
C LEU A 414 50.13 -30.13 31.97
N ASN A 415 51.43 -29.86 32.03
CA ASN A 415 51.93 -28.63 32.65
C ASN A 415 51.53 -27.39 31.85
N THR A 416 51.62 -27.43 30.52
CA THR A 416 51.14 -26.34 29.64
C THR A 416 49.63 -26.14 29.81
N TRP A 417 48.84 -27.21 29.81
CA TRP A 417 47.40 -27.16 30.05
C TRP A 417 47.05 -26.56 31.43
N SER A 418 47.75 -26.97 32.49
CA SER A 418 47.59 -26.37 33.82
C SER A 418 47.88 -24.87 33.82
N VAL A 419 48.94 -24.43 33.14
CA VAL A 419 49.26 -23.00 33.02
C VAL A 419 48.18 -22.23 32.27
N PHE A 420 47.65 -22.79 31.19
CA PHE A 420 46.52 -22.19 30.45
C PHE A 420 45.28 -22.03 31.31
N LEU A 421 45.00 -23.00 32.18
CA LEU A 421 43.92 -22.92 33.17
C LEU A 421 44.27 -22.06 34.39
N CYS A 422 45.44 -21.41 34.41
CA CYS A 422 45.95 -20.63 35.55
C CYS A 422 46.06 -21.45 36.85
N ILE A 423 46.34 -22.75 36.72
CA ILE A 423 46.61 -23.69 37.82
C ILE A 423 48.13 -23.88 37.95
N SER A 424 48.60 -24.14 39.17
CA SER A 424 50.02 -24.43 39.42
C SER A 424 50.50 -25.66 38.65
N ALA A 425 51.61 -25.51 37.91
CA ALA A 425 52.31 -26.64 37.31
C ALA A 425 52.87 -27.58 38.39
N ASN A 426 52.88 -28.89 38.10
CA ASN A 426 53.22 -29.92 39.10
C ASN A 426 54.74 -29.93 39.41
N ASN A 427 55.56 -29.61 38.40
CA ASN A 427 57.01 -29.54 38.52
C ASN A 427 57.48 -28.13 38.14
N ARG A 428 58.32 -27.54 38.99
CA ARG A 428 58.88 -26.19 38.77
C ARG A 428 60.02 -26.24 37.75
N PRO A 429 60.04 -25.38 36.72
CA PRO A 429 61.15 -25.29 35.79
C PRO A 429 62.44 -24.78 36.49
N GLU A 430 63.56 -25.46 36.25
CA GLU A 430 64.85 -25.18 36.89
C GLU A 430 65.72 -24.23 36.04
N CYS A 431 65.73 -24.42 34.72
CA CYS A 431 66.54 -23.63 33.80
C CYS A 431 65.89 -22.28 33.48
N ASN A 432 66.72 -21.25 33.26
CA ASN A 432 66.25 -19.89 33.05
C ASN A 432 65.43 -19.73 31.75
N ALA A 433 65.75 -20.47 30.69
CA ALA A 433 65.01 -20.42 29.43
C ALA A 433 63.57 -20.93 29.60
N LEU A 434 63.38 -22.04 30.30
CA LEU A 434 62.05 -22.61 30.55
C LEU A 434 61.25 -21.77 31.56
N ARG A 435 61.92 -21.13 32.53
CA ARG A 435 61.29 -20.14 33.42
C ARG A 435 60.76 -18.94 32.66
N LEU A 436 61.51 -18.44 31.67
CA LEU A 436 61.05 -17.31 30.84
C LEU A 436 59.85 -17.71 29.98
N LEU A 437 59.88 -18.90 29.36
CA LEU A 437 58.75 -19.46 28.62
C LEU A 437 57.52 -19.61 29.53
N PHE A 438 57.69 -20.17 30.72
CA PHE A 438 56.63 -20.30 31.72
C PHE A 438 56.04 -18.95 32.11
N MET A 439 56.88 -17.94 32.41
CA MET A 439 56.43 -16.58 32.74
C MET A 439 55.62 -15.95 31.60
N GLY A 440 56.11 -16.06 30.36
CA GLY A 440 55.39 -15.58 29.18
C GLY A 440 54.05 -16.28 28.97
N LEU A 441 54.04 -17.62 29.12
CA LEU A 441 52.83 -18.43 29.00
C LEU A 441 51.82 -18.12 30.11
N THR A 442 52.27 -17.91 31.35
CA THR A 442 51.39 -17.51 32.46
C THR A 442 50.77 -16.13 32.22
N LEU A 443 51.54 -15.16 31.72
CA LEU A 443 51.00 -13.83 31.41
C LEU A 443 49.97 -13.93 30.28
N TYR A 444 50.25 -14.71 29.24
CA TYR A 444 49.30 -14.98 28.16
C TYR A 444 48.02 -15.64 28.68
N ALA A 445 48.14 -16.71 29.47
CA ALA A 445 47.01 -17.44 30.04
C ALA A 445 46.15 -16.54 30.96
N LEU A 446 46.77 -15.69 31.77
CA LEU A 446 46.06 -14.71 32.59
C LEU A 446 45.24 -13.73 31.75
N ASN A 447 45.81 -13.21 30.65
CA ASN A 447 45.09 -12.32 29.74
C ASN A 447 43.91 -13.04 29.08
N VAL A 448 44.13 -14.23 28.51
CA VAL A 448 43.06 -15.01 27.87
C VAL A 448 41.94 -15.33 28.85
N THR A 449 42.28 -15.78 30.06
CA THR A 449 41.30 -16.10 31.10
C THR A 449 40.51 -14.86 31.53
N THR A 450 41.17 -13.71 31.67
CA THR A 450 40.51 -12.44 32.04
C THR A 450 39.57 -11.96 30.95
N ILE A 451 39.95 -12.09 29.67
CA ILE A 451 39.09 -11.75 28.54
C ILE A 451 37.88 -12.69 28.51
N TYR A 452 38.11 -14.00 28.64
CA TYR A 452 37.04 -14.99 28.64
C TYR A 452 36.04 -14.75 29.76
N THR A 453 36.49 -14.52 31.00
CA THR A 453 35.59 -14.27 32.13
C THR A 453 34.84 -12.95 32.00
N SER A 454 35.47 -11.89 31.47
CA SER A 454 34.82 -10.60 31.21
C SER A 454 33.69 -10.70 30.18
N ILE A 455 33.93 -11.39 29.06
CA ILE A 455 32.90 -11.61 28.02
C ILE A 455 31.82 -12.54 28.56
N LEU A 456 32.18 -13.60 29.28
CA LEU A 456 31.22 -14.51 29.90
C LEU A 456 30.27 -13.76 30.86
N ILE A 457 30.78 -12.86 31.69
CA ILE A 457 29.94 -12.02 32.55
C ILE A 457 28.94 -11.23 31.70
N THR A 458 29.39 -10.62 30.61
CA THR A 458 28.53 -9.84 29.70
C THR A 458 27.47 -10.71 29.01
N MET A 459 27.84 -11.93 28.57
CA MET A 459 26.91 -12.87 27.92
C MET A 459 25.90 -13.48 28.90
N LEU A 460 26.27 -13.62 30.18
CA LEU A 460 25.36 -14.06 31.23
C LEU A 460 24.42 -12.93 31.68
N THR A 461 24.87 -11.68 31.70
CA THR A 461 24.03 -10.53 32.07
C THR A 461 23.13 -10.05 30.94
N ASN A 462 23.59 -10.13 29.69
CA ASN A 462 22.81 -9.76 28.50
C ASN A 462 22.99 -10.82 27.41
N PRO A 463 22.18 -11.91 27.44
CA PRO A 463 22.32 -12.98 26.48
C PRO A 463 21.98 -12.50 25.06
N PRO A 464 22.75 -12.93 24.04
CA PRO A 464 22.40 -12.67 22.66
C PRO A 464 21.04 -13.28 22.32
N LEU A 465 20.28 -12.54 21.51
CA LEU A 465 19.01 -13.01 20.97
C LEU A 465 19.27 -14.08 19.90
N ALA A 466 18.31 -14.98 19.75
CA ALA A 466 18.28 -15.92 18.65
C ALA A 466 18.17 -15.18 17.31
N TYR A 467 18.43 -15.90 16.21
CA TYR A 467 18.27 -15.34 14.88
C TYR A 467 16.82 -14.87 14.66
N GLN A 468 16.66 -13.60 14.28
CA GLN A 468 15.39 -13.00 13.95
C GLN A 468 15.03 -13.31 12.51
N MET A 469 13.88 -13.97 12.32
CA MET A 469 13.30 -14.20 11.00
C MET A 469 12.84 -12.86 10.41
N ASP A 470 13.27 -12.56 9.18
CA ASP A 470 13.12 -11.21 8.62
C ASP A 470 12.73 -11.17 7.13
N THR A 471 12.56 -12.33 6.50
CA THR A 471 12.18 -12.45 5.09
C THR A 471 10.93 -13.33 4.91
N ILE A 472 10.16 -13.07 3.85
CA ILE A 472 8.95 -13.87 3.57
C ILE A 472 9.31 -15.30 3.15
N GLU A 473 10.44 -15.48 2.49
CA GLU A 473 10.97 -16.78 2.07
C GLU A 473 11.29 -17.65 3.29
N GLU A 474 11.86 -17.08 4.34
CA GLU A 474 12.09 -17.78 5.61
C GLU A 474 10.77 -18.20 6.27
N ILE A 475 9.77 -17.31 6.31
CA ILE A 475 8.43 -17.65 6.83
C ILE A 475 7.84 -18.82 6.04
N LEU A 476 7.86 -18.74 4.71
CA LEU A 476 7.32 -19.79 3.84
C LEU A 476 8.08 -21.12 3.98
N ALA A 477 9.38 -21.06 4.28
CA ALA A 477 10.22 -22.25 4.52
C ALA A 477 9.90 -22.93 5.87
N THR A 478 9.43 -22.18 6.88
CA THR A 478 9.00 -22.78 8.16
C THR A 478 7.69 -23.56 8.08
N GLY A 479 6.86 -23.28 7.07
CA GLY A 479 5.54 -23.90 6.92
C GLY A 479 4.48 -23.37 7.89
N VAL A 480 4.74 -22.23 8.54
CA VAL A 480 3.76 -21.55 9.39
C VAL A 480 2.62 -21.00 8.52
N PRO A 481 1.34 -21.19 8.90
CA PRO A 481 0.20 -20.62 8.19
C PRO A 481 0.28 -19.09 8.12
N ILE A 482 -0.03 -18.53 6.94
CA ILE A 482 -0.01 -17.09 6.68
C ILE A 482 -1.39 -16.58 6.29
N GLY A 483 -1.70 -15.33 6.60
CA GLY A 483 -2.96 -14.70 6.19
C GLY A 483 -3.10 -13.26 6.67
N GLY A 484 -4.28 -12.70 6.46
CA GLY A 484 -4.61 -11.33 6.82
C GLY A 484 -6.03 -10.97 6.39
N ARG A 485 -6.24 -9.70 6.02
CA ARG A 485 -7.54 -9.19 5.56
C ARG A 485 -7.80 -9.59 4.10
N LEU A 486 -9.07 -9.72 3.73
CA LEU A 486 -9.50 -10.04 2.36
C LEU A 486 -8.99 -8.98 1.36
N ASP A 487 -9.13 -7.70 1.69
CA ASP A 487 -8.66 -6.55 0.89
C ASP A 487 -7.15 -6.57 0.58
N SER A 488 -6.38 -7.37 1.33
CA SER A 488 -4.94 -7.50 1.19
C SER A 488 -4.53 -8.71 0.33
N GLU A 489 -5.44 -9.66 0.08
CA GLU A 489 -5.17 -10.87 -0.72
C GLU A 489 -4.93 -10.52 -2.19
N ASP A 490 -5.75 -9.61 -2.74
CA ASP A 490 -5.70 -9.20 -4.15
C ASP A 490 -4.33 -8.67 -4.59
N TRP A 491 -3.59 -8.06 -3.66
CA TRP A 491 -2.24 -7.55 -3.94
C TRP A 491 -1.24 -8.65 -4.34
N PHE A 492 -1.47 -9.88 -3.90
CA PHE A 492 -0.63 -11.04 -4.21
C PHE A 492 -1.09 -11.81 -5.44
N ILE A 493 -2.25 -11.46 -6.02
CA ILE A 493 -2.79 -12.09 -7.22
C ILE A 493 -2.15 -11.42 -8.45
N ASN A 494 -0.91 -11.79 -8.74
CA ASN A 494 -0.16 -11.23 -9.85
C ASN A 494 0.82 -12.24 -10.49
N ASP A 495 1.52 -11.82 -11.54
CA ASP A 495 2.42 -12.69 -12.31
C ASP A 495 3.79 -12.93 -11.64
N PHE A 496 4.08 -12.28 -10.50
CA PHE A 496 5.33 -12.46 -9.78
C PHE A 496 5.36 -13.80 -9.04
N ALA A 497 6.49 -14.51 -9.13
CA ALA A 497 6.60 -15.87 -8.60
C ALA A 497 6.45 -15.93 -7.07
N ASP A 498 7.00 -14.96 -6.35
CA ASP A 498 6.98 -14.91 -4.88
C ASP A 498 5.59 -14.56 -4.35
N ASP A 499 4.91 -13.61 -5.00
CA ASP A 499 3.53 -13.22 -4.65
C ASP A 499 2.54 -14.35 -4.91
N ARG A 500 2.70 -15.10 -6.01
CA ARG A 500 1.88 -16.30 -6.27
C ARG A 500 2.04 -17.35 -5.16
N LEU A 501 3.25 -17.55 -4.62
CA LEU A 501 3.48 -18.47 -3.50
C LEU A 501 2.79 -18.00 -2.21
N VAL A 502 2.71 -16.68 -2.01
CA VAL A 502 1.97 -16.08 -0.90
C VAL A 502 0.46 -16.27 -1.12
N SER A 503 -0.06 -15.91 -2.30
CA SER A 503 -1.47 -16.05 -2.67
C SER A 503 -1.98 -17.48 -2.52
N GLU A 504 -1.24 -18.49 -2.99
CA GLU A 504 -1.63 -19.91 -2.86
C GLU A 504 -1.77 -20.40 -1.40
N ARG A 505 -1.14 -19.70 -0.45
CA ARG A 505 -1.13 -20.05 0.98
C ARG A 505 -1.85 -19.03 1.85
N TYR A 506 -2.38 -17.96 1.26
CA TYR A 506 -3.02 -16.88 1.97
C TYR A 506 -4.36 -17.35 2.54
N ASN A 507 -4.64 -16.97 3.78
CA ASN A 507 -5.90 -17.28 4.43
C ASN A 507 -6.57 -15.98 4.88
N ALA A 508 -7.68 -15.61 4.25
CA ALA A 508 -8.47 -14.42 4.56
C ALA A 508 -9.61 -14.67 5.57
N THR A 509 -9.71 -15.87 6.15
CA THR A 509 -10.76 -16.19 7.12
C THR A 509 -10.66 -15.33 8.39
N SER A 510 -11.74 -15.28 9.17
CA SER A 510 -11.80 -14.54 10.44
C SER A 510 -10.70 -14.92 11.45
N GLU A 511 -10.10 -16.11 11.31
CA GLU A 511 -8.98 -16.56 12.14
C GLU A 511 -7.66 -15.82 11.84
N PHE A 512 -7.54 -15.18 10.69
CA PHE A 512 -6.34 -14.45 10.26
C PHE A 512 -6.55 -12.93 10.22
N GLN A 513 -7.76 -12.47 10.50
CA GLN A 513 -8.07 -11.05 10.63
C GLN A 513 -7.29 -10.40 11.77
N PRO A 514 -6.76 -9.18 11.63
CA PRO A 514 -6.03 -8.50 12.69
C PRO A 514 -6.87 -8.36 13.98
N SER A 515 -6.45 -9.03 15.04
CA SER A 515 -7.09 -9.01 16.35
C SER A 515 -6.07 -9.22 17.47
N LEU A 516 -6.42 -8.88 18.70
CA LEU A 516 -5.54 -9.08 19.86
C LEU A 516 -5.29 -10.57 20.15
N ASP A 517 -6.26 -11.43 19.86
CA ASP A 517 -6.15 -12.88 20.02
C ASP A 517 -5.23 -13.48 18.94
N ASN A 518 -5.35 -12.99 17.70
CA ASN A 518 -4.51 -13.43 16.60
C ASN A 518 -3.08 -12.92 16.74
N LEU A 519 -2.86 -11.73 17.30
CA LEU A 519 -1.53 -11.26 17.71
C LEU A 519 -0.89 -12.17 18.77
N GLN A 520 -1.67 -12.68 19.72
CA GLN A 520 -1.17 -13.68 20.67
C GLN A 520 -0.75 -14.96 19.95
N ALA A 521 -1.52 -15.43 18.98
CA ALA A 521 -1.17 -16.60 18.17
C ALA A 521 0.13 -16.39 17.35
N VAL A 522 0.42 -15.15 16.92
CA VAL A 522 1.72 -14.79 16.31
C VAL A 522 2.85 -14.90 17.31
N VAL A 523 2.68 -14.38 18.53
CA VAL A 523 3.70 -14.52 19.61
C VAL A 523 3.98 -15.98 19.93
N GLU A 524 2.96 -16.84 19.88
CA GLU A 524 3.08 -18.29 20.08
C GLU A 524 3.69 -19.03 18.88
N GLY A 525 3.94 -18.35 17.76
CA GLY A 525 4.50 -18.94 16.54
C GLY A 525 3.53 -19.86 15.78
N LYS A 526 2.21 -19.74 16.04
CA LYS A 526 1.19 -20.59 15.39
C LYS A 526 0.81 -20.12 13.99
N ARG A 527 0.98 -18.83 13.71
CA ARG A 527 0.66 -18.18 12.43
C ARG A 527 1.50 -16.92 12.23
N SER A 528 1.62 -16.47 10.99
CA SER A 528 2.16 -15.15 10.62
C SER A 528 1.05 -14.35 9.95
N LEU A 529 0.99 -13.04 10.25
CA LEU A 529 -0.11 -12.19 9.83
C LEU A 529 0.40 -10.95 9.11
N LEU A 530 -0.21 -10.64 7.98
CA LEU A 530 -0.03 -9.38 7.28
C LEU A 530 -0.91 -8.33 7.95
N MET A 531 -0.29 -7.32 8.55
CA MET A 531 -1.03 -6.27 9.23
C MET A 531 -0.30 -4.93 9.22
N SER A 532 -1.05 -3.90 9.55
CA SER A 532 -0.56 -2.55 9.78
C SER A 532 0.49 -2.51 10.89
N ARG A 533 1.61 -1.82 10.64
CA ARG A 533 2.59 -1.50 11.68
C ARG A 533 2.02 -0.58 12.73
N LEU A 534 1.16 0.36 12.35
CA LEU A 534 0.48 1.23 13.31
C LEU A 534 -0.39 0.43 14.26
N TYR A 535 -1.15 -0.54 13.73
CA TYR A 535 -1.98 -1.42 14.55
C TYR A 535 -1.15 -2.09 15.64
N VAL A 536 -0.04 -2.77 15.27
CA VAL A 536 0.82 -3.45 16.24
C VAL A 536 1.42 -2.49 17.25
N ARG A 537 1.89 -1.32 16.80
CA ARG A 537 2.43 -0.28 17.69
C ARG A 537 1.41 0.19 18.73
N ASN A 538 0.13 0.23 18.35
CA ASN A 538 -1.00 0.58 19.22
C ASN A 538 -1.41 -0.53 20.20
N THR A 539 -0.75 -1.69 20.18
CA THR A 539 -1.08 -2.81 21.06
C THR A 539 0.01 -3.09 22.09
N LYS A 540 -0.37 -3.84 23.14
CA LYS A 540 0.58 -4.41 24.13
C LYS A 540 1.62 -5.37 23.53
N TYR A 541 1.41 -5.82 22.29
CA TYR A 541 2.31 -6.75 21.60
C TYR A 541 3.48 -6.05 20.89
N ASN A 542 3.52 -4.72 20.94
CA ASN A 542 4.64 -3.94 20.44
C ASN A 542 5.96 -4.36 21.13
N GLY A 543 6.87 -4.99 20.38
CA GLY A 543 8.14 -5.53 20.87
C GLY A 543 8.11 -7.03 21.22
N LEU A 544 6.93 -7.66 21.29
CA LEU A 544 6.77 -9.12 21.41
C LEU A 544 6.65 -9.81 20.05
N VAL A 545 6.19 -9.06 19.05
CA VAL A 545 6.20 -9.46 17.64
C VAL A 545 7.19 -8.61 16.87
N HIS A 546 7.82 -9.21 15.88
CA HIS A 546 8.72 -8.55 14.94
C HIS A 546 8.04 -8.46 13.58
N GLY A 547 7.96 -7.26 13.03
CA GLY A 547 7.56 -7.06 11.64
C GLY A 547 8.80 -7.00 10.77
N LEU A 548 8.77 -7.65 9.60
CA LEU A 548 9.93 -7.75 8.69
C LEU A 548 10.56 -6.38 8.41
N SER A 549 11.88 -6.32 8.20
CA SER A 549 12.58 -5.04 7.93
C SER A 549 12.09 -4.34 6.66
N ARG A 550 11.60 -5.11 5.68
CA ARG A 550 10.97 -4.58 4.47
C ARG A 550 9.45 -4.60 4.61
N ASP A 551 8.84 -3.49 4.26
CA ASP A 551 7.38 -3.40 4.14
C ASP A 551 6.94 -4.11 2.87
N VAL A 552 5.82 -4.82 2.97
CA VAL A 552 5.22 -5.54 1.86
C VAL A 552 4.35 -4.58 1.06
N LEU A 553 3.56 -3.77 1.76
CA LEU A 553 2.65 -2.81 1.14
C LEU A 553 2.73 -1.47 1.87
N VAL A 554 2.58 -0.39 1.10
CA VAL A 554 2.41 0.96 1.62
C VAL A 554 1.08 1.45 1.11
N THR A 555 0.16 1.74 2.03
CA THR A 555 -1.19 2.15 1.68
C THR A 555 -1.45 3.57 2.10
N GLN A 556 -2.10 4.32 1.22
CA GLN A 556 -2.64 5.64 1.53
C GLN A 556 -4.11 5.48 1.90
N ILE A 557 -4.65 6.40 2.68
CA ILE A 557 -5.99 6.26 3.28
C ILE A 557 -6.92 7.35 2.77
N GLU A 558 -8.15 6.94 2.48
CA GLU A 558 -9.26 7.79 2.02
C GLU A 558 -10.59 7.44 2.70
N MET A 559 -11.50 8.42 2.73
CA MET A 559 -12.92 8.21 3.00
C MET A 559 -13.64 8.07 1.66
N ILE A 560 -14.60 7.15 1.61
CA ILE A 560 -15.39 6.87 0.41
C ILE A 560 -16.81 7.40 0.62
N MET A 561 -17.44 7.84 -0.46
CA MET A 561 -18.79 8.41 -0.49
C MET A 561 -19.42 8.17 -1.88
N GLU A 562 -20.69 8.48 -2.04
CA GLU A 562 -21.35 8.35 -3.34
C GLU A 562 -20.71 9.24 -4.42
N LYS A 563 -20.73 8.76 -5.66
CA LYS A 563 -20.10 9.47 -6.78
C LYS A 563 -20.84 10.79 -7.01
N GLY A 564 -20.12 11.92 -6.97
CA GLY A 564 -20.73 13.24 -7.08
C GLY A 564 -21.22 13.84 -5.76
N PHE A 565 -20.84 13.25 -4.61
CA PHE A 565 -21.17 13.78 -3.29
C PHE A 565 -20.88 15.30 -3.18
N PRO A 566 -21.87 16.14 -2.85
CA PRO A 566 -21.74 17.60 -3.01
C PRO A 566 -20.66 18.24 -2.13
N LEU A 567 -20.35 17.66 -0.97
CA LEU A 567 -19.38 18.22 -0.03
C LEU A 567 -17.94 17.80 -0.34
N LEU A 568 -17.74 16.78 -1.17
CA LEU A 568 -16.43 16.23 -1.50
C LEU A 568 -15.39 17.29 -1.93
N PRO A 569 -15.72 18.30 -2.77
CA PRO A 569 -14.75 19.33 -3.15
C PRO A 569 -14.28 20.18 -1.97
N LYS A 570 -15.19 20.45 -1.02
CA LYS A 570 -14.85 21.20 0.19
C LYS A 570 -14.04 20.35 1.14
N PHE A 571 -14.39 19.07 1.31
CA PHE A 571 -13.60 18.13 2.10
C PHE A 571 -12.17 18.05 1.56
N ASN A 572 -12.00 17.82 0.26
CA ASN A 572 -10.68 17.77 -0.36
C ASN A 572 -9.90 19.06 -0.16
N ARG A 573 -10.52 20.23 -0.33
CA ARG A 573 -9.86 21.51 -0.08
C ARG A 573 -9.43 21.68 1.39
N ILE A 574 -10.27 21.29 2.34
CA ILE A 574 -9.94 21.35 3.77
C ILE A 574 -8.81 20.38 4.08
N LEU A 575 -8.91 19.12 3.64
CA LEU A 575 -7.88 18.09 3.85
C LEU A 575 -6.54 18.51 3.24
N SER A 576 -6.51 19.00 2.00
CA SER A 576 -5.30 19.54 1.37
C SER A 576 -4.69 20.69 2.19
N ASN A 577 -5.52 21.63 2.66
CA ASN A 577 -5.03 22.70 3.54
C ASN A 577 -4.45 22.15 4.86
N LEU A 578 -5.08 21.14 5.47
CA LEU A 578 -4.58 20.51 6.70
C LEU A 578 -3.26 19.78 6.48
N ILE A 579 -3.06 19.18 5.29
CA ILE A 579 -1.80 18.56 4.88
C ILE A 579 -0.73 19.63 4.68
N ASP A 580 -1.02 20.68 3.90
CA ASP A 580 -0.09 21.77 3.58
C ASP A 580 0.34 22.55 4.82
N MET A 581 -0.54 22.68 5.81
CA MET A 581 -0.23 23.30 7.11
C MET A 581 0.55 22.37 8.06
N GLY A 582 0.75 21.11 7.70
CA GLY A 582 1.43 20.11 8.55
C GLY A 582 0.58 19.61 9.73
N ILE A 583 -0.72 19.88 9.75
CA ILE A 583 -1.62 19.42 10.83
C ILE A 583 -1.77 17.90 10.80
N MET A 584 -1.85 17.29 9.60
CA MET A 584 -1.87 15.83 9.46
C MET A 584 -0.58 15.19 10.01
N GLN A 585 0.58 15.79 9.72
CA GLN A 585 1.86 15.32 10.25
C GLN A 585 1.93 15.46 11.77
N LYS A 586 1.40 16.56 12.32
CA LYS A 586 1.30 16.76 13.77
C LYS A 586 0.41 15.69 14.41
N LEU A 587 -0.79 15.47 13.86
CA LEU A 587 -1.75 14.45 14.35
C LEU A 587 -1.10 13.07 14.42
N TRP A 588 -0.39 12.70 13.35
CA TRP A 588 0.39 11.47 13.30
C TRP A 588 1.49 11.39 14.37
N SER A 589 2.27 12.47 14.52
CA SER A 589 3.35 12.53 15.50
C SER A 589 2.85 12.46 16.95
N ASP A 590 1.72 13.11 17.23
CA ASP A 590 1.08 13.11 18.54
C ASP A 590 0.52 11.72 18.87
N PHE A 591 -0.07 11.04 17.89
CA PHE A 591 -0.51 9.65 18.02
C PHE A 591 0.66 8.72 18.36
N LEU A 592 1.75 8.77 17.57
CA LEU A 592 2.94 7.97 17.84
C LEU A 592 3.53 8.30 19.22
N TYR A 593 3.58 9.57 19.61
CA TYR A 593 4.06 9.99 20.92
C TYR A 593 3.21 9.41 22.06
N ASN A 594 1.88 9.46 21.95
CA ASN A 594 0.97 8.94 22.97
C ASN A 594 1.12 7.42 23.14
N VAL A 595 1.12 6.70 22.02
CA VAL A 595 1.17 5.23 22.00
C VAL A 595 2.56 4.67 22.37
N THR A 596 3.64 5.37 22.02
CA THR A 596 4.99 4.87 22.33
C THR A 596 5.53 5.37 23.66
N ILE A 597 5.45 6.69 23.92
CA ILE A 597 6.13 7.31 25.05
C ILE A 597 5.19 7.38 26.25
N LEU A 598 3.96 7.89 26.08
CA LEU A 598 3.05 8.04 27.21
C LEU A 598 2.60 6.70 27.76
N ASP A 599 2.31 5.71 26.92
CA ASP A 599 1.95 4.38 27.40
C ASP A 599 3.11 3.67 28.09
N ARG A 600 4.35 3.81 27.61
CA ARG A 600 5.53 3.32 28.33
C ARG A 600 5.70 4.02 29.68
N ILE A 601 5.48 5.33 29.74
CA ILE A 601 5.53 6.08 31.01
C ILE A 601 4.42 5.63 31.96
N ARG A 602 3.19 5.44 31.47
CA ARG A 602 2.07 4.94 32.28
C ARG A 602 2.34 3.53 32.79
N ALA A 603 2.81 2.64 31.92
CA ALA A 603 3.21 1.28 32.29
C ALA A 603 4.30 1.32 33.37
N ASN A 604 5.36 2.10 33.18
CA ASN A 604 6.45 2.23 34.16
C ASN A 604 5.98 2.87 35.48
N ARG A 605 5.02 3.80 35.47
CA ARG A 605 4.46 4.41 36.68
C ARG A 605 3.46 3.50 37.41
N ALA A 606 2.85 2.55 36.71
CA ALA A 606 1.94 1.57 37.29
C ALA A 606 2.68 0.44 38.03
N LEU A 607 3.97 0.25 37.73
CA LEU A 607 4.85 -0.67 38.45
C LEU A 607 5.16 -0.10 39.85
N SER A 608 5.07 -0.93 40.88
CA SER A 608 5.53 -0.55 42.21
C SER A 608 7.07 -0.44 42.24
N GLU A 609 7.62 0.24 43.24
CA GLU A 609 9.08 0.33 43.43
C GLU A 609 9.72 -1.07 43.55
N ALA A 610 8.99 -2.03 44.13
CA ALA A 610 9.39 -3.44 44.17
C ALA A 610 9.37 -4.11 42.79
N ASP A 611 8.41 -3.79 41.94
CA ASP A 611 8.33 -4.31 40.57
C ASP A 611 9.40 -3.70 39.66
N ILE A 612 9.78 -2.44 39.88
CA ILE A 612 10.87 -1.77 39.17
C ILE A 612 12.22 -2.37 39.56
N ILE A 613 12.43 -2.65 40.85
CA ILE A 613 13.62 -3.35 41.34
C ILE A 613 13.64 -4.80 40.83
N ALA A 614 12.49 -5.48 40.77
CA ALA A 614 12.39 -6.83 40.20
C ALA A 614 12.56 -6.86 38.67
N ALA A 615 12.15 -5.81 37.97
CA ALA A 615 12.35 -5.64 36.53
C ALA A 615 13.74 -5.08 36.18
N SER A 616 14.48 -4.56 37.17
CA SER A 616 15.89 -4.26 37.00
C SER A 616 16.62 -5.56 36.63
N PRO A 617 17.55 -5.53 35.67
CA PRO A 617 18.20 -6.72 35.15
C PRO A 617 19.27 -7.22 36.12
N GLU A 618 18.92 -7.40 37.40
CA GLU A 618 19.74 -8.16 38.32
C GLU A 618 19.57 -9.63 37.93
N VAL A 619 20.41 -10.09 37.01
CA VAL A 619 20.37 -11.47 36.53
C VAL A 619 20.73 -12.37 37.70
N VAL A 620 19.71 -12.94 38.34
CA VAL A 620 19.87 -13.98 39.35
C VAL A 620 20.39 -15.23 38.64
N LEU A 621 21.66 -15.59 38.91
CA LEU A 621 22.24 -16.81 38.36
C LEU A 621 21.50 -18.04 38.90
N THR A 622 20.62 -18.62 38.07
CA THR A 622 19.97 -19.91 38.33
C THR A 622 20.83 -21.10 37.89
N LEU A 623 20.48 -22.31 38.34
CA LEU A 623 21.13 -23.57 37.91
C LEU A 623 21.11 -23.78 36.40
N ASP A 624 20.13 -23.21 35.69
CA ASP A 624 20.03 -23.31 34.23
C ASP A 624 21.23 -22.65 33.52
N HIS A 625 21.79 -21.58 34.09
CA HIS A 625 22.98 -20.92 33.55
C HIS A 625 24.24 -21.79 33.67
N LEU A 626 24.25 -22.71 34.63
CA LEU A 626 25.38 -23.63 34.91
C LEU A 626 25.19 -25.02 34.28
N GLN A 627 24.06 -25.28 33.61
CA GLN A 627 23.73 -26.58 33.04
C GLN A 627 24.83 -27.10 32.11
N SER A 628 25.38 -26.22 31.26
CA SER A 628 26.45 -26.56 30.31
C SER A 628 27.75 -26.94 31.01
N ALA A 629 28.12 -26.25 32.10
CA ALA A 629 29.29 -26.57 32.90
C ALA A 629 29.14 -27.95 33.59
N PHE A 630 27.97 -28.25 34.16
CA PHE A 630 27.68 -29.57 34.74
C PHE A 630 27.67 -30.68 33.69
N ALA A 631 27.11 -30.41 32.49
CA ALA A 631 27.12 -31.36 31.39
C ALA A 631 28.54 -31.68 30.91
N LEU A 632 29.38 -30.65 30.72
CA LEU A 632 30.80 -30.81 30.37
C LEU A 632 31.58 -31.59 31.43
N TYR A 633 31.35 -31.30 32.72
CA TYR A 633 31.95 -32.04 33.82
C TYR A 633 31.53 -33.52 33.82
N GLY A 634 30.24 -33.80 33.61
CA GLY A 634 29.72 -35.16 33.50
C GLY A 634 30.34 -35.94 32.33
N ILE A 635 30.41 -35.32 31.15
CA ILE A 635 31.10 -35.88 29.97
C ILE A 635 32.57 -36.16 30.29
N GLY A 636 33.25 -35.23 30.97
CA GLY A 636 34.64 -35.37 31.40
C GLY A 636 34.84 -36.58 32.31
N ILE A 637 34.01 -36.76 33.35
CA ILE A 637 34.08 -37.94 34.23
C ILE A 637 33.84 -39.22 33.44
N CYS A 638 32.84 -39.25 32.56
CA CYS A 638 32.57 -40.42 31.72
C CYS A 638 33.78 -40.79 30.86
N LEU A 639 34.45 -39.80 30.24
CA LEU A 639 35.68 -40.03 29.49
C LEU A 639 36.82 -40.53 30.38
N CYS A 640 37.00 -39.95 31.58
CA CYS A 640 38.00 -40.43 32.54
C CYS A 640 37.74 -41.88 32.95
N VAL A 641 36.49 -42.27 33.21
CA VAL A 641 36.10 -43.65 33.53
C VAL A 641 36.38 -44.57 32.35
N VAL A 642 36.04 -44.17 31.12
CA VAL A 642 36.32 -44.95 29.92
C VAL A 642 37.82 -45.15 29.73
N VAL A 643 38.63 -44.09 29.84
CA VAL A 643 40.10 -44.17 29.73
C VAL A 643 40.67 -45.07 30.82
N PHE A 644 40.20 -44.93 32.07
CA PHE A 644 40.63 -45.79 33.17
C PHE A 644 40.28 -47.27 32.92
N LEU A 645 39.07 -47.55 32.43
CA LEU A 645 38.67 -48.91 32.05
C LEU A 645 39.52 -49.44 30.90
N LEU A 646 39.84 -48.62 29.89
CA LEU A 646 40.74 -48.98 28.80
C LEU A 646 42.17 -49.26 29.30
N GLU A 647 42.67 -48.47 30.25
CA GLU A 647 43.98 -48.71 30.87
C GLU A 647 44.01 -50.04 31.64
N VAL A 648 42.97 -50.31 32.45
CA VAL A 648 42.82 -51.57 33.17
C VAL A 648 42.71 -52.75 32.20
N LEU A 649 41.88 -52.64 31.17
CA LEU A 649 41.73 -53.64 30.12
C LEU A 649 43.06 -53.89 29.42
N SER A 650 43.80 -52.85 29.06
CA SER A 650 45.11 -52.96 28.41
C SER A 650 46.18 -53.66 29.27
N LYS A 651 46.08 -53.56 30.60
CA LYS A 651 46.96 -54.24 31.57
C LYS A 651 46.53 -55.67 31.91
N THR A 652 45.34 -56.09 31.49
CA THR A 652 44.86 -57.47 31.69
C THR A 652 45.69 -58.46 30.86
N ARG A 653 46.03 -59.61 31.43
CA ARG A 653 46.91 -60.65 30.84
C ARG A 653 46.51 -61.14 29.44
N TRP A 654 45.25 -60.96 29.04
CA TRP A 654 44.72 -61.34 27.74
C TRP A 654 45.16 -60.40 26.61
N ILE A 655 45.19 -59.08 26.85
CA ILE A 655 45.63 -58.08 25.86
C ILE A 655 47.15 -57.97 25.83
N GLY A 656 47.86 -58.24 26.93
CA GLY A 656 49.33 -58.36 26.92
C GLY A 656 49.84 -59.46 25.97
N LYS A 657 49.14 -60.59 25.86
CA LYS A 657 49.43 -61.64 24.87
C LYS A 657 49.10 -61.18 23.44
N GLY A 658 48.01 -60.44 23.26
CA GLY A 658 47.63 -59.84 21.98
C GLY A 658 48.61 -58.77 21.49
N ARG A 659 49.11 -57.92 22.38
CA ARG A 659 50.07 -56.84 22.10
C ARG A 659 51.44 -57.40 21.70
N VAL A 660 51.94 -58.42 22.41
CA VAL A 660 53.17 -59.16 22.03
C VAL A 660 53.00 -59.89 20.68
N ALA A 661 51.80 -60.40 20.37
CA ALA A 661 51.51 -61.00 19.07
C ALA A 661 51.41 -59.96 17.94
N LEU A 662 50.90 -58.76 18.24
CA LEU A 662 50.78 -57.65 17.30
C LEU A 662 52.14 -56.99 17.03
N GLU A 663 52.96 -56.77 18.05
CA GLU A 663 54.35 -56.29 17.93
C GLU A 663 55.19 -57.27 17.10
N LYS A 664 55.10 -58.58 17.36
CA LYS A 664 55.76 -59.59 16.51
C LYS A 664 55.27 -59.57 15.05
N ARG A 665 53.98 -59.28 14.80
CA ARG A 665 53.45 -59.14 13.44
C ARG A 665 53.89 -57.84 12.77
N TRP A 666 54.00 -56.75 13.52
CA TRP A 666 54.45 -55.45 13.04
C TRP A 666 55.95 -55.46 12.74
N ASP A 667 56.76 -56.06 13.62
CA ASP A 667 58.19 -56.29 13.39
C ASP A 667 58.42 -57.20 12.17
N ALA A 668 57.61 -58.24 11.99
CA ALA A 668 57.67 -59.07 10.79
C ALA A 668 57.28 -58.31 9.51
N LEU A 669 56.38 -57.32 9.60
CA LEU A 669 55.97 -56.45 8.48
C LEU A 669 57.04 -55.41 8.15
N LEU A 670 57.66 -54.78 9.16
CA LEU A 670 58.78 -53.86 9.01
C LEU A 670 60.00 -54.57 8.42
N VAL A 671 60.32 -55.77 8.92
CA VAL A 671 61.40 -56.61 8.37
C VAL A 671 61.09 -57.03 6.94
N ARG A 672 59.82 -57.33 6.60
CA ARG A 672 59.42 -57.61 5.21
C ARG A 672 59.50 -56.38 4.30
N LEU A 673 59.17 -55.20 4.79
CA LEU A 673 59.30 -53.95 4.03
C LEU A 673 60.78 -53.62 3.80
N GLN A 674 61.64 -53.77 4.81
CA GLN A 674 63.10 -53.59 4.69
C GLN A 674 63.75 -54.67 3.80
N LEU A 675 63.28 -55.92 3.85
CA LEU A 675 63.71 -56.99 2.94
C LEU A 675 63.25 -56.74 1.51
N LYS A 676 62.02 -56.24 1.30
CA LYS A 676 61.51 -55.87 -0.02
C LYS A 676 62.35 -54.75 -0.63
N GLU A 677 62.72 -53.76 0.17
CA GLU A 677 63.61 -52.66 -0.21
C GLU A 677 65.06 -53.13 -0.50
N ARG A 678 65.58 -54.13 0.22
CA ARG A 678 66.87 -54.79 -0.09
C ARG A 678 66.82 -55.67 -1.34
N THR A 679 65.79 -56.50 -1.52
CA THR A 679 65.64 -57.35 -2.72
C THR A 679 65.41 -56.54 -3.99
N ALA A 680 64.82 -55.34 -3.90
CA ALA A 680 64.74 -54.39 -5.01
C ALA A 680 66.12 -53.79 -5.38
N ARG A 681 67.07 -53.74 -4.43
CA ARG A 681 68.45 -53.30 -4.66
C ARG A 681 69.40 -54.43 -5.14
N GLU A 682 69.03 -55.71 -4.99
CA GLU A 682 69.91 -56.87 -5.24
C GLU A 682 69.53 -57.75 -6.44
N MET A 683 68.70 -57.30 -7.40
CA MET A 683 68.53 -58.04 -8.66
C MET A 683 69.77 -57.91 -9.57
N PRO A 684 70.47 -59.01 -9.92
CA PRO A 684 71.62 -58.96 -10.82
C PRO A 684 71.22 -59.11 -12.29
N ILE A 685 71.97 -58.37 -13.11
CA ILE A 685 72.04 -58.38 -14.57
C ILE A 685 72.14 -59.82 -15.11
N ARG A 686 71.24 -60.22 -16.03
CA ARG A 686 71.38 -61.44 -16.86
C ARG A 686 72.10 -61.11 -18.18
N PRO A 687 73.09 -61.92 -18.64
CA PRO A 687 73.74 -61.73 -19.94
C PRO A 687 73.33 -62.75 -21.02
N ARG A 688 73.59 -62.34 -22.28
CA ARG A 688 73.69 -63.08 -23.58
C ARG A 688 72.37 -63.45 -24.28
N LYS A 689 72.16 -63.24 -25.59
CA LYS A 689 73.03 -63.48 -26.76
C LYS A 689 72.79 -62.53 -27.96
N MET A 690 73.90 -62.34 -28.67
CA MET A 690 74.18 -61.89 -30.05
C MET A 690 73.10 -62.20 -31.13
N ILE A 691 72.64 -61.16 -31.84
CA ILE A 691 72.11 -61.21 -33.21
C ILE A 691 72.93 -60.23 -34.07
N LEU A 692 73.31 -60.69 -35.26
CA LEU A 692 74.27 -60.11 -36.18
C LEU A 692 73.56 -59.24 -37.23
N VAL A 693 74.09 -58.01 -37.44
CA VAL A 693 74.18 -57.21 -38.68
C VAL A 693 72.91 -56.65 -39.36
N SER A 694 72.84 -55.32 -39.46
CA SER A 694 72.83 -54.52 -40.72
C SER A 694 72.69 -53.03 -40.35
N LEU A 695 73.76 -52.23 -40.36
CA LEU A 695 74.22 -51.33 -41.43
C LEU A 695 73.31 -50.12 -41.75
N ALA A 696 73.93 -48.95 -41.57
CA ALA A 696 73.75 -47.68 -42.28
C ALA A 696 72.82 -46.60 -41.69
N GLY A 697 73.41 -45.41 -41.54
CA GLY A 697 72.75 -44.12 -41.77
C GLY A 697 72.61 -43.24 -40.52
N TYR A 698 73.61 -42.42 -40.18
CA TYR A 698 73.75 -41.00 -40.57
C TYR A 698 73.01 -40.03 -39.62
N LYS A 699 73.80 -39.10 -39.04
CA LYS A 699 73.56 -37.65 -38.82
C LYS A 699 72.18 -37.22 -38.34
N SER A 700 71.96 -36.26 -37.45
CA SER A 700 72.73 -35.21 -36.79
C SER A 700 71.64 -34.26 -36.28
N ALA A 701 71.97 -33.39 -35.32
CA ALA A 701 71.34 -32.08 -35.13
C ALA A 701 69.88 -32.11 -34.61
N PHE A 702 69.34 -31.11 -33.91
CA PHE A 702 69.80 -29.89 -33.22
C PHE A 702 68.48 -29.18 -32.87
N HIS A 703 68.39 -28.49 -31.72
CA HIS A 703 67.39 -27.42 -31.47
C HIS A 703 65.90 -27.86 -31.44
N ARG A 704 64.92 -27.15 -30.87
CA ARG A 704 64.73 -25.84 -30.21
C ARG A 704 63.33 -25.95 -29.54
N SER A 705 63.13 -25.43 -28.32
CA SER A 705 62.45 -24.14 -28.02
C SER A 705 60.92 -24.17 -28.12
N ASN A 706 60.31 -23.60 -27.05
CA ASN A 706 59.07 -22.82 -27.03
C ASN A 706 57.76 -23.57 -27.33
N ASP A 707 56.59 -23.21 -26.84
CA ASP A 707 56.12 -22.11 -25.99
C ASP A 707 54.72 -22.50 -25.48
N ASP A 708 54.30 -21.79 -24.45
CA ASP A 708 52.95 -21.25 -24.28
C ASP A 708 51.73 -22.03 -23.74
N MET A 709 51.10 -21.26 -22.83
CA MET A 709 49.67 -20.95 -22.72
C MET A 709 48.73 -21.85 -21.91
N LEU A 710 48.34 -21.23 -20.78
CA LEU A 710 46.96 -20.85 -20.41
C LEU A 710 46.03 -21.86 -19.71
N ALA A 711 45.66 -21.41 -18.52
CA ALA A 711 44.29 -21.04 -18.12
C ALA A 711 43.40 -22.06 -17.40
N LYS A 712 42.95 -21.56 -16.24
CA LYS A 712 41.62 -21.67 -15.60
C LYS A 712 41.31 -22.92 -14.77
N GLY A 713 40.78 -22.60 -13.59
CA GLY A 713 40.28 -23.47 -12.54
C GLY A 713 40.30 -22.68 -11.24
#